data_AF-A0AAX6H7K1-F1
#
_entry.id   AF-A0AAX6H7K1-F1
#
_cell.length_a   1.000
_cell.length_b   1.000
_cell.length_c   1.000
_cell.angle_alpha   90.00
_cell.angle_beta   90.00
_cell.angle_gamma   90.00
#
_symmetry.space_group_name_H-M   'P 1'
#
loop_
_entity.id
_entity.type
_entity.pdbx_description
1 polymer ?
#
loop_
_entity_poly.entity_id
_entity_poly.type
_entity_poly.pdbx_seq_one_letter_code
_entity_poly.pdbx_strand_id
1 'polypeptide(L)'
;MATSTSSSSSSSLFSTPFVPPRSLSPSSSPRFVLRFRQLPLRVGTPPISSSFSTSSTSSEFKKQKLSTSHTELHQSPPELDFRGEVSRLRSLLSRIQQVDSLEEKVSVLDSDSRVRGLLKGRVSRILSSLELPEAFLLKCMVAAGQGHVLGDNEKVIVESTGSGSALKKAFCILGDMVEKWSLNGNGGGDHGGLGGLGIGGKEELRNLLKTLGQMEKFYDCIGGIIGYQILVLEHLSPLEAEANWSHLHESVEQFLKLHVPHGHNLVENTEYASQAAMWGIEGLPELGEIYPLGGAGDRLGLVDSKTGDCLPAAMLPYCGRTLLEGLIRDLQAREYLHFKLYGKQSITPVAIMTSSVKNNHKHVTALCERLSWFGRGQQNFRLFEQPLVPVVAAEDGQWLITRPLSPLCKPGGHGAIWKLAYDKGIFQWFNSLGRKGATVRQVSNVVAATDLTLLALAGIGLHNQKKLGFASCQRNLGATEGINVLVEKQKLDGQWAYGLTCIEYTEFDKFGIRDAPIGLGSLQAEFPANTNVLYVDLRSAEKAGSSQDATCLPGIVLNLKKTISYVDYLGIQHSVYGGRLECTMQNIADNFLNTFTSRCNKDIESELDTFIVFNERKRVTSSAKRKRKPTDKSLHQAYP
;
A
#
# COMPACT_ATOMS: atom_id res chain seq x y z
N MET A 1 -67.91 -10.02 6.97
CA MET A 1 -68.26 -8.62 6.63
C MET A 1 -67.20 -8.13 5.66
N ALA A 2 -67.41 -8.41 4.36
CA ALA A 2 -67.94 -7.47 3.35
C ALA A 2 -66.81 -6.56 2.81
N THR A 3 -66.08 -6.92 1.74
CA THR A 3 -66.39 -7.03 0.29
C THR A 3 -66.03 -5.77 -0.49
N SER A 4 -65.15 -5.91 -1.49
CA SER A 4 -65.25 -5.29 -2.84
C SER A 4 -64.07 -5.81 -3.71
N THR A 5 -64.27 -6.86 -4.52
CA THR A 5 -64.61 -6.87 -5.98
C THR A 5 -63.42 -6.50 -6.88
N SER A 6 -62.74 -7.44 -7.55
CA SER A 6 -63.12 -8.29 -8.73
C SER A 6 -62.94 -7.60 -10.08
N SER A 7 -62.08 -8.17 -10.95
CA SER A 7 -62.48 -8.56 -12.32
C SER A 7 -61.35 -9.33 -13.03
N SER A 8 -61.66 -10.58 -13.33
CA SER A 8 -61.00 -11.50 -14.25
C SER A 8 -61.38 -11.23 -15.71
N SER A 9 -60.49 -11.55 -16.64
CA SER A 9 -60.87 -11.99 -17.99
C SER A 9 -59.81 -12.92 -18.61
N SER A 10 -60.22 -14.17 -18.76
CA SER A 10 -59.82 -15.23 -19.71
C SER A 10 -59.81 -14.72 -21.18
N SER A 11 -59.28 -15.33 -22.24
CA SER A 11 -58.73 -16.66 -22.60
C SER A 11 -58.38 -16.63 -24.11
N SER A 12 -57.32 -17.31 -24.57
CA SER A 12 -57.21 -18.08 -25.84
C SER A 12 -55.74 -18.45 -26.09
N LEU A 13 -55.27 -19.68 -25.84
CA LEU A 13 -55.34 -20.87 -26.70
C LEU A 13 -54.95 -20.62 -28.17
N PHE A 14 -53.67 -20.86 -28.49
CA PHE A 14 -53.25 -21.46 -29.76
C PHE A 14 -52.13 -22.47 -29.48
N SER A 15 -52.43 -23.73 -29.78
CA SER A 15 -51.55 -24.90 -29.72
C SER A 15 -51.24 -25.32 -31.15
N THR A 16 -49.97 -25.55 -31.49
CA THR A 16 -49.46 -26.45 -32.57
C THR A 16 -47.91 -26.38 -32.58
N PRO A 17 -47.16 -27.38 -33.09
CA PRO A 17 -46.96 -28.67 -32.47
C PRO A 17 -45.47 -28.98 -32.21
N PHE A 18 -45.23 -29.86 -31.26
CA PHE A 18 -43.95 -30.53 -31.02
C PHE A 18 -43.55 -31.38 -32.24
N VAL A 19 -42.33 -31.20 -32.74
CA VAL A 19 -41.63 -32.13 -33.65
C VAL A 19 -40.27 -32.45 -33.03
N PRO A 20 -39.92 -33.73 -32.81
CA PRO A 20 -38.68 -34.11 -32.16
C PRO A 20 -37.52 -34.16 -33.17
N PRO A 21 -36.29 -33.74 -32.84
CA PRO A 21 -35.15 -34.06 -33.67
C PRO A 21 -34.62 -35.46 -33.33
N ARG A 22 -34.50 -36.25 -34.39
CA ARG A 22 -33.95 -37.60 -34.47
C ARG A 22 -32.52 -37.69 -33.91
N SER A 23 -32.27 -38.83 -33.27
CA SER A 23 -30.97 -39.39 -32.93
C SER A 23 -30.08 -39.56 -34.17
N LEU A 24 -28.89 -38.96 -34.15
CA LEU A 24 -27.76 -39.32 -35.00
C LEU A 24 -26.47 -39.29 -34.16
N SER A 25 -25.85 -40.44 -34.02
CA SER A 25 -24.47 -40.65 -33.55
C SER A 25 -23.64 -41.19 -34.73
N PRO A 26 -22.29 -41.21 -34.64
CA PRO A 26 -21.38 -40.09 -34.52
C PRO A 26 -20.43 -40.08 -35.74
N SER A 27 -20.37 -39.00 -36.50
CA SER A 27 -19.38 -38.84 -37.57
C SER A 27 -18.31 -37.84 -37.17
N SER A 28 -17.11 -38.37 -36.89
CA SER A 28 -15.79 -37.79 -37.19
C SER A 28 -15.74 -36.27 -37.37
N SER A 29 -15.39 -35.54 -36.30
CA SER A 29 -15.00 -34.13 -36.40
C SER A 29 -13.47 -34.01 -36.48
N PRO A 30 -12.95 -33.10 -37.32
CA PRO A 30 -11.57 -33.11 -37.75
C PRO A 30 -10.64 -32.48 -36.71
N ARG A 31 -9.43 -33.06 -36.58
CA ARG A 31 -8.31 -32.46 -35.87
C ARG A 31 -7.92 -31.14 -36.57
N PHE A 32 -8.19 -30.01 -35.93
CA PHE A 32 -7.60 -28.73 -36.31
C PHE A 32 -6.13 -28.71 -35.87
N VAL A 33 -5.23 -29.03 -36.79
CA VAL A 33 -3.79 -28.82 -36.64
C VAL A 33 -3.46 -27.41 -37.14
N LEU A 34 -3.22 -26.47 -36.23
CA LEU A 34 -2.65 -25.16 -36.57
C LEU A 34 -1.16 -25.32 -36.87
N ARG A 35 -0.80 -25.48 -38.14
CA ARG A 35 0.58 -25.39 -38.62
C ARG A 35 0.98 -23.91 -38.75
N PHE A 36 1.83 -23.42 -37.84
CA PHE A 36 2.56 -22.18 -38.07
C PHE A 36 3.75 -22.45 -39.02
N ARG A 37 3.77 -21.75 -40.16
CA ARG A 37 4.91 -21.71 -41.09
C ARG A 37 6.08 -20.98 -40.43
N GLN A 38 7.18 -21.70 -40.17
CA GLN A 38 8.48 -21.11 -39.91
C GLN A 38 9.08 -20.59 -41.22
N LEU A 39 9.55 -19.34 -41.21
CA LEU A 39 10.44 -18.77 -42.23
C LEU A 39 11.84 -18.63 -41.61
N PRO A 40 12.92 -19.06 -42.29
CA PRO A 40 14.26 -19.03 -41.74
C PRO A 40 14.91 -17.65 -41.98
N LEU A 41 15.45 -17.04 -40.92
CA LEU A 41 16.35 -15.89 -41.07
C LEU A 41 17.79 -16.35 -40.86
N ARG A 42 18.55 -16.20 -41.94
CA ARG A 42 19.96 -16.54 -42.07
C ARG A 42 20.84 -15.60 -41.25
N VAL A 43 21.83 -16.23 -40.63
CA VAL A 43 23.04 -15.64 -40.04
C VAL A 43 23.86 -14.94 -41.15
N GLY A 44 24.36 -13.75 -40.85
CA GLY A 44 25.32 -13.04 -41.68
C GLY A 44 26.17 -12.10 -40.82
N THR A 45 27.37 -12.56 -40.45
CA THR A 45 28.48 -11.72 -39.98
C THR A 45 29.10 -10.95 -41.15
N PRO A 46 29.61 -9.74 -40.90
CA PRO A 46 30.88 -9.37 -41.52
C PRO A 46 31.89 -8.77 -40.51
N PRO A 47 33.19 -8.75 -40.83
CA PRO A 47 34.25 -8.36 -39.90
C PRO A 47 34.96 -7.03 -40.29
N ILE A 48 35.89 -6.62 -39.41
CA ILE A 48 37.08 -5.75 -39.61
C ILE A 48 36.94 -4.23 -39.37
N SER A 49 37.48 -3.84 -38.22
CA SER A 49 38.57 -2.86 -37.96
C SER A 49 38.62 -1.47 -38.61
N SER A 50 38.74 -0.43 -37.76
CA SER A 50 39.75 0.65 -37.91
C SER A 50 39.91 1.51 -36.62
N SER A 51 41.07 1.31 -35.97
CA SER A 51 42.11 2.27 -35.53
C SER A 51 41.82 3.70 -34.99
N PHE A 52 42.50 3.98 -33.86
CA PHE A 52 43.19 5.24 -33.43
C PHE A 52 42.30 6.45 -33.06
N SER A 53 42.54 7.24 -31.99
CA SER A 53 43.69 7.47 -31.12
C SER A 53 43.35 8.38 -29.92
N THR A 54 44.18 8.27 -28.87
CA THR A 54 44.68 9.30 -27.92
C THR A 54 43.70 10.13 -27.06
N SER A 55 43.79 10.02 -25.74
CA SER A 55 44.79 10.76 -24.94
C SER A 55 44.59 10.53 -23.43
N SER A 56 45.65 10.03 -22.81
CA SER A 56 45.82 9.92 -21.36
C SER A 56 46.61 11.12 -20.87
N THR A 57 46.06 11.86 -19.91
CA THR A 57 46.83 12.82 -19.10
C THR A 57 46.69 12.44 -17.65
N SER A 58 47.79 11.89 -17.13
CA SER A 58 48.12 11.77 -15.71
C SER A 58 48.58 13.12 -15.18
N SER A 59 48.08 13.51 -14.01
CA SER A 59 48.74 14.49 -13.15
C SER A 59 48.58 14.09 -11.68
N GLU A 60 49.57 13.34 -11.20
CA GLU A 60 49.95 13.37 -9.80
C GLU A 60 50.54 14.75 -9.50
N PHE A 61 50.20 15.36 -8.35
CA PHE A 61 51.22 15.84 -7.40
C PHE A 61 50.62 16.43 -6.11
N LYS A 62 51.31 16.08 -5.03
CA LYS A 62 51.57 16.87 -3.79
C LYS A 62 50.51 16.88 -2.70
N LYS A 63 50.70 15.90 -1.79
CA LYS A 63 50.53 16.05 -0.34
C LYS A 63 51.24 17.31 0.15
N GLN A 64 50.50 18.20 0.80
CA GLN A 64 51.07 19.27 1.61
C GLN A 64 50.43 19.23 3.01
N LYS A 65 51.29 18.91 3.99
CA LYS A 65 51.04 19.04 5.43
C LYS A 65 50.78 20.52 5.73
N LEU A 66 49.64 20.85 6.35
CA LEU A 66 49.47 22.11 7.06
C LEU A 66 49.01 21.87 8.50
N SER A 67 49.63 22.64 9.37
CA SER A 67 49.58 22.63 10.84
C SER A 67 48.19 22.96 11.38
N THR A 68 47.66 22.11 12.26
CA THR A 68 46.47 22.39 13.08
C THR A 68 46.89 22.92 14.44
N SER A 69 46.49 24.15 14.75
CA SER A 69 46.59 24.74 16.08
C SER A 69 45.21 25.04 16.63
N HIS A 70 44.99 24.58 17.87
CA HIS A 70 43.95 24.90 18.84
C HIS A 70 42.50 24.49 18.55
N THR A 71 42.21 23.30 19.07
CA THR A 71 40.90 22.75 19.45
C THR A 71 40.14 23.70 20.37
N GLU A 72 39.05 24.28 19.88
CA GLU A 72 37.90 24.63 20.73
C GLU A 72 36.86 23.51 20.56
N LEU A 73 36.54 22.85 21.67
CA LEU A 73 35.54 21.80 21.76
C LEU A 73 34.16 22.39 21.40
N HIS A 74 33.76 22.27 20.13
CA HIS A 74 32.35 22.34 19.78
C HIS A 74 31.68 21.09 20.36
N GLN A 75 30.91 21.28 21.44
CA GLN A 75 30.01 20.26 21.95
C GLN A 75 29.05 19.86 20.84
N SER A 76 29.06 18.58 20.49
CA SER A 76 28.07 17.95 19.62
C SER A 76 26.66 18.24 20.16
N PRO A 77 25.64 18.43 19.30
CA PRO A 77 24.26 18.45 19.75
C PRO A 77 23.96 17.15 20.53
N PRO A 78 23.12 17.18 21.58
CA PRO A 78 22.77 15.97 22.31
C PRO A 78 22.20 14.94 21.33
N GLU A 79 22.83 13.77 21.26
CA GLU A 79 22.31 12.64 20.48
C GLU A 79 20.86 12.36 20.92
N LEU A 80 19.94 12.31 19.96
CA LEU A 80 18.55 11.99 20.22
C LEU A 80 18.46 10.55 20.73
N ASP A 81 18.07 10.38 22.00
CA ASP A 81 17.92 9.05 22.62
C ASP A 81 16.61 8.37 22.17
N PHE A 82 16.62 7.84 20.94
CA PHE A 82 15.49 7.08 20.40
C PHE A 82 15.16 5.85 21.26
N ARG A 83 16.16 5.19 21.84
CA ARG A 83 15.97 3.97 22.64
C ARG A 83 15.26 4.26 23.96
N GLY A 84 15.67 5.30 24.66
CA GLY A 84 15.02 5.77 25.88
C GLY A 84 13.57 6.18 25.60
N GLU A 85 13.34 6.85 24.47
CA GLU A 85 11.99 7.26 24.05
C GLU A 85 11.09 6.06 23.69
N VAL A 86 11.59 5.09 22.92
CA VAL A 86 10.87 3.84 22.62
C VAL A 86 10.52 3.09 23.92
N SER A 87 11.46 3.00 24.86
CA SER A 87 11.25 2.34 26.15
C SER A 87 10.17 3.04 26.99
N ARG A 88 10.19 4.38 27.01
CA ARG A 88 9.17 5.20 27.68
C ARG A 88 7.79 4.98 27.05
N LEU A 89 7.69 5.03 25.73
CA LEU A 89 6.42 4.84 25.01
C LEU A 89 5.86 3.44 25.17
N ARG A 90 6.69 2.39 25.14
CA ARG A 90 6.27 1.01 25.40
C ARG A 90 5.73 0.84 26.84
N SER A 91 6.39 1.46 27.82
CA SER A 91 5.91 1.47 29.22
C SER A 91 4.57 2.19 29.36
N LEU A 92 4.41 3.34 28.71
CA LEU A 92 3.14 4.07 28.69
C LEU A 92 2.02 3.26 28.02
N LEU A 93 2.31 2.65 26.86
CA LEU A 93 1.35 1.82 26.13
C LEU A 93 0.90 0.63 26.97
N SER A 94 1.81 -0.06 27.64
CA SER A 94 1.50 -1.17 28.54
C SER A 94 0.55 -0.75 29.67
N ARG A 95 0.78 0.43 30.28
CA ARG A 95 -0.13 0.98 31.31
C ARG A 95 -1.51 1.33 30.75
N ILE A 96 -1.59 1.85 29.52
CA ILE A 96 -2.86 2.17 28.85
C ILE A 96 -3.63 0.88 28.53
N GLN A 97 -2.95 -0.21 28.18
CA GLN A 97 -3.55 -1.51 27.89
C GLN A 97 -4.04 -2.26 29.15
N GLN A 98 -3.51 -1.93 30.34
CA GLN A 98 -3.92 -2.52 31.61
C GLN A 98 -5.24 -1.96 32.17
N VAL A 99 -5.77 -0.90 31.58
CA VAL A 99 -7.00 -0.24 32.03
C VAL A 99 -8.10 -0.36 30.98
N ASP A 100 -9.34 -0.54 31.44
CA ASP A 100 -10.47 -0.86 30.57
C ASP A 100 -11.26 0.39 30.16
N SER A 101 -11.41 1.36 31.07
CA SER A 101 -12.22 2.56 30.82
C SER A 101 -11.43 3.65 30.10
N LEU A 102 -12.14 4.45 29.29
CA LEU A 102 -11.53 5.57 28.58
C LEU A 102 -11.06 6.66 29.56
N GLU A 103 -11.79 6.85 30.65
CA GLU A 103 -11.48 7.78 31.73
C GLU A 103 -10.14 7.43 32.41
N GLU A 104 -9.93 6.15 32.72
CA GLU A 104 -8.66 5.67 33.28
C GLU A 104 -7.51 5.80 32.29
N LYS A 105 -7.73 5.47 31.00
CA LYS A 105 -6.72 5.67 29.95
C LYS A 105 -6.29 7.13 29.85
N VAL A 106 -7.24 8.05 29.92
CA VAL A 106 -6.98 9.49 29.96
C VAL A 106 -6.21 9.88 31.22
N SER A 107 -6.55 9.33 32.39
CA SER A 107 -5.81 9.56 33.64
C SER A 107 -4.37 9.04 33.60
N VAL A 108 -4.12 7.91 32.92
CA VAL A 108 -2.77 7.38 32.69
C VAL A 108 -1.97 8.36 31.84
N LEU A 109 -2.56 8.87 30.75
CA LEU A 109 -1.94 9.88 29.89
C LEU A 109 -1.69 11.19 30.63
N ASP A 110 -2.58 11.62 31.52
CA ASP A 110 -2.40 12.83 32.35
C ASP A 110 -1.23 12.72 33.33
N SER A 111 -0.74 11.52 33.57
CA SER A 111 0.47 11.30 34.37
C SER A 111 1.76 11.40 33.54
N ASP A 112 1.67 11.37 32.20
CA ASP A 112 2.83 11.48 31.30
C ASP A 112 3.45 12.88 31.36
N SER A 113 4.78 12.97 31.38
CA SER A 113 5.48 14.25 31.57
C SER A 113 5.22 15.26 30.45
N ARG A 114 5.03 14.80 29.20
CA ARG A 114 4.77 15.69 28.05
C ARG A 114 3.34 16.22 28.09
N VAL A 115 2.38 15.35 28.42
CA VAL A 115 0.98 15.74 28.60
C VAL A 115 0.82 16.71 29.77
N ARG A 116 1.49 16.44 30.91
CA ARG A 116 1.51 17.36 32.07
C ARG A 116 2.12 18.72 31.73
N GLY A 117 3.17 18.76 30.92
CA GLY A 117 3.77 20.00 30.43
C GLY A 117 2.76 20.84 29.67
N LEU A 118 2.02 20.21 28.75
CA LEU A 118 0.97 20.85 27.95
C LEU A 118 -0.21 21.34 28.80
N LEU A 119 -0.61 20.58 29.83
CA LEU A 119 -1.69 20.94 30.76
C LEU A 119 -1.38 22.16 31.64
N LYS A 120 -0.11 22.53 31.79
CA LYS A 120 0.30 23.77 32.49
C LYS A 120 0.28 25.00 31.57
N GLY A 121 0.12 24.82 30.26
CA GLY A 121 0.14 25.87 29.25
C GLY A 121 -1.25 26.34 28.78
N ARG A 122 -1.28 27.20 27.76
CA ARG A 122 -2.52 27.76 27.17
C ARG A 122 -3.42 26.70 26.50
N VAL A 123 -2.87 25.54 26.18
CA VAL A 123 -3.57 24.41 25.54
C VAL A 123 -4.50 23.65 26.51
N SER A 124 -4.36 23.85 27.83
CA SER A 124 -5.26 23.32 28.87
C SER A 124 -6.73 23.71 28.66
N ARG A 125 -7.00 24.90 28.11
CA ARG A 125 -8.36 25.36 27.78
C ARG A 125 -8.97 24.64 26.58
N ILE A 126 -8.13 24.22 25.62
CA ILE A 126 -8.59 23.43 24.47
C ILE A 126 -8.98 22.03 24.96
N LEU A 127 -8.12 21.38 25.73
CA LEU A 127 -8.36 20.03 26.26
C LEU A 127 -9.59 19.94 27.17
N SER A 128 -9.92 21.00 27.90
CA SER A 128 -11.12 21.04 28.77
C SER A 128 -12.43 21.25 28.02
N SER A 129 -12.38 21.65 26.75
CA SER A 129 -13.56 21.83 25.90
C SER A 129 -13.89 20.62 25.01
N LEU A 130 -13.02 19.61 25.01
CA LEU A 130 -13.14 18.43 24.16
C LEU A 130 -13.91 17.32 24.84
N GLU A 131 -14.59 16.50 24.04
CA GLU A 131 -15.15 15.26 24.54
C GLU A 131 -14.02 14.28 24.94
N LEU A 132 -14.33 13.37 25.86
CA LEU A 132 -13.34 12.45 26.41
C LEU A 132 -12.56 11.64 25.33
N PRO A 133 -13.19 11.12 24.25
CA PRO A 133 -12.47 10.45 23.18
C PRO A 133 -11.53 11.38 22.41
N GLU A 134 -11.94 12.63 22.18
CA GLU A 134 -11.11 13.62 21.48
C GLU A 134 -9.90 14.03 22.33
N ALA A 135 -10.11 14.20 23.64
CA ALA A 135 -9.05 14.45 24.60
C ALA A 135 -8.04 13.30 24.64
N PHE A 136 -8.51 12.04 24.63
CA PHE A 136 -7.65 10.86 24.56
C PHE A 136 -6.74 10.89 23.31
N LEU A 137 -7.31 11.15 22.12
CA LEU A 137 -6.55 11.20 20.87
C LEU A 137 -5.45 12.27 20.88
N LEU A 138 -5.75 13.49 21.34
CA LEU A 138 -4.74 14.55 21.44
C LEU A 138 -3.68 14.22 22.48
N LYS A 139 -4.06 13.67 23.64
CA LYS A 139 -3.12 13.27 24.68
C LYS A 139 -2.19 12.15 24.19
N CYS A 140 -2.66 11.18 23.42
CA CYS A 140 -1.83 10.18 22.76
C CYS A 140 -0.80 10.81 21.80
N MET A 141 -1.23 11.75 20.94
CA MET A 141 -0.34 12.47 20.03
C MET A 141 0.76 13.25 20.79
N VAL A 142 0.38 13.93 21.86
CA VAL A 142 1.32 14.72 22.69
C VAL A 142 2.26 13.80 23.46
N ALA A 143 1.76 12.72 24.04
CA ALA A 143 2.58 11.71 24.71
C ALA A 143 3.56 11.04 23.74
N ALA A 144 3.18 10.87 22.47
CA ALA A 144 4.03 10.42 21.38
C ALA A 144 5.06 11.48 20.92
N GLY A 145 5.13 12.63 21.58
CA GLY A 145 6.13 13.67 21.32
C GLY A 145 5.76 14.69 20.26
N GLN A 146 4.53 14.65 19.76
CA GLN A 146 4.09 15.43 18.61
C GLN A 146 3.30 16.68 19.03
N GLY A 147 3.68 17.28 20.17
CA GLY A 147 2.99 18.44 20.74
C GLY A 147 3.10 19.70 19.87
N HIS A 148 4.17 19.82 19.09
CA HIS A 148 4.40 20.93 18.15
C HIS A 148 3.31 21.03 17.07
N VAL A 149 2.60 19.94 16.78
CA VAL A 149 1.43 19.94 15.87
C VAL A 149 0.37 20.92 16.34
N LEU A 150 0.26 21.18 17.65
CA LEU A 150 -0.67 22.15 18.22
C LEU A 150 -0.22 23.62 18.06
N GLY A 151 0.98 23.85 17.50
CA GLY A 151 1.57 25.18 17.34
C GLY A 151 2.49 25.61 18.49
N ASP A 152 2.86 24.69 19.38
CA ASP A 152 3.69 24.96 20.55
C ASP A 152 5.20 24.79 20.21
N ASN A 153 5.71 25.66 19.34
CA ASN A 153 7.16 25.77 19.10
C ASN A 153 7.74 26.86 19.98
N GLU A 154 8.20 26.49 21.18
CA GLU A 154 9.03 27.35 22.03
C GLU A 154 10.53 27.34 21.66
N LYS A 155 10.93 26.72 20.55
CA LYS A 155 12.34 26.70 20.11
C LYS A 155 12.50 27.21 18.68
N VAL A 156 13.40 28.21 18.52
CA VAL A 156 13.93 28.86 17.30
C VAL A 156 13.01 29.99 16.78
N ILE A 157 13.31 31.30 16.87
CA ILE A 157 14.56 32.06 16.64
C ILE A 157 14.62 33.25 17.63
N VAL A 158 15.66 33.30 18.48
CA VAL A 158 16.20 34.56 19.00
C VAL A 158 17.25 35.02 17.98
N GLU A 159 17.21 36.31 17.65
CA GLU A 159 18.04 37.03 16.67
C GLU A 159 17.57 37.01 15.20
N SER A 160 16.49 37.74 14.92
CA SER A 160 16.53 38.75 13.86
C SER A 160 15.41 39.77 14.06
N THR A 161 15.81 41.03 14.15
CA THR A 161 14.95 42.20 14.20
C THR A 161 14.08 42.27 12.94
N GLY A 162 12.76 42.25 13.13
CA GLY A 162 11.78 42.76 12.16
C GLY A 162 11.14 41.75 11.21
N SER A 163 10.06 41.09 11.63
CA SER A 163 8.79 40.92 10.90
C SER A 163 7.85 39.96 11.67
N GLY A 164 7.40 40.42 12.85
CA GLY A 164 6.50 39.68 13.74
C GLY A 164 5.03 39.75 13.33
N SER A 165 4.67 39.33 12.11
CA SER A 165 3.28 39.39 11.62
C SER A 165 2.59 38.03 11.49
N ALA A 166 3.31 36.94 11.27
CA ALA A 166 2.71 35.62 11.01
C ALA A 166 2.57 34.75 12.27
N LEU A 167 3.59 34.67 13.12
CA LEU A 167 3.50 34.06 14.46
C LEU A 167 2.43 34.76 15.32
N LYS A 168 2.38 36.09 15.26
CA LYS A 168 1.36 36.88 15.95
C LYS A 168 -0.04 36.54 15.44
N LYS A 169 -0.21 36.28 14.14
CA LYS A 169 -1.48 35.82 13.54
C LYS A 169 -1.85 34.39 13.94
N ALA A 170 -0.91 33.44 13.95
CA ALA A 170 -1.16 32.08 14.42
C ALA A 170 -1.57 32.05 15.91
N PHE A 171 -0.91 32.87 16.73
CA PHE A 171 -1.28 33.04 18.14
C PHE A 171 -2.60 33.81 18.35
N CYS A 172 -2.93 34.78 17.49
CA CYS A 172 -4.26 35.40 17.49
C CYS A 172 -5.33 34.39 17.07
N ILE A 173 -5.08 33.51 16.10
CA ILE A 173 -6.04 32.46 15.70
C ILE A 173 -6.35 31.53 16.88
N LEU A 174 -5.33 31.07 17.63
CA LEU A 174 -5.54 30.25 18.82
C LEU A 174 -6.18 31.04 19.98
N GLY A 175 -5.83 32.31 20.16
CA GLY A 175 -6.45 33.21 21.16
C GLY A 175 -7.94 33.49 20.86
N ASP A 176 -8.26 33.84 19.62
CA ASP A 176 -9.61 34.14 19.12
C ASP A 176 -10.52 32.89 19.16
N MET A 177 -9.96 31.69 18.95
CA MET A 177 -10.67 30.42 19.12
C MET A 177 -11.12 30.20 20.57
N VAL A 178 -10.28 30.57 21.54
CA VAL A 178 -10.54 30.41 22.98
C VAL A 178 -11.53 31.45 23.49
N GLU A 179 -11.46 32.70 23.03
CA GLU A 179 -12.44 33.75 23.39
C GLU A 179 -13.85 33.42 22.85
N LYS A 180 -13.96 32.90 21.61
CA LYS A 180 -15.24 32.49 21.03
C LYS A 180 -15.83 31.20 21.58
N TRP A 181 -15.06 30.39 22.32
CA TRP A 181 -15.60 29.23 23.05
C TRP A 181 -16.18 29.60 24.42
N SER A 182 -15.70 30.69 25.02
CA SER A 182 -16.18 31.15 26.33
C SER A 182 -17.49 31.95 26.26
N LEU A 183 -17.84 32.49 25.09
CA LEU A 183 -18.99 33.39 24.89
C LEU A 183 -20.30 32.70 24.46
N ASN A 184 -20.33 31.38 24.31
CA ASN A 184 -21.58 30.66 24.00
C ASN A 184 -22.47 30.39 25.24
N GLY A 185 -22.16 31.02 26.38
CA GLY A 185 -23.06 31.17 27.51
C GLY A 185 -23.76 32.54 27.49
N ASN A 186 -24.91 32.62 26.83
CA ASN A 186 -26.00 33.57 27.06
C ASN A 186 -25.67 35.10 26.99
N GLY A 187 -26.16 35.78 25.93
CA GLY A 187 -26.36 37.24 25.96
C GLY A 187 -26.26 37.91 24.59
N GLY A 188 -27.38 38.45 24.09
CA GLY A 188 -27.43 39.23 22.85
C GLY A 188 -26.79 40.62 22.95
N GLY A 189 -26.41 41.16 21.79
CA GLY A 189 -25.93 42.53 21.66
C GLY A 189 -25.16 42.73 20.35
N ASP A 190 -25.82 43.39 19.40
CA ASP A 190 -25.31 43.81 18.09
C ASP A 190 -24.22 44.89 18.23
N HIS A 191 -23.10 44.74 17.49
CA HIS A 191 -22.37 45.83 16.82
C HIS A 191 -21.28 45.26 15.90
N GLY A 192 -21.26 45.77 14.66
CA GLY A 192 -20.54 45.20 13.53
C GLY A 192 -19.02 45.40 13.49
N GLY A 193 -18.37 44.53 12.72
CA GLY A 193 -16.98 44.64 12.31
C GLY A 193 -16.24 43.30 12.38
N LEU A 194 -15.73 42.83 11.23
CA LEU A 194 -14.81 41.68 11.08
C LEU A 194 -15.40 40.26 11.27
N GLY A 195 -16.36 39.90 10.41
CA GLY A 195 -16.63 38.50 10.10
C GLY A 195 -15.48 37.90 9.27
N GLY A 196 -14.60 37.10 9.88
CA GLY A 196 -13.55 36.41 9.12
C GLY A 196 -12.64 35.43 9.85
N LEU A 197 -12.35 35.62 11.15
CA LEU A 197 -11.43 34.74 11.90
C LEU A 197 -12.17 34.03 13.05
N GLY A 198 -12.30 32.70 12.98
CA GLY A 198 -12.92 31.88 14.03
C GLY A 198 -13.54 30.57 13.54
N ILE A 199 -13.75 30.44 12.22
CA ILE A 199 -14.28 29.21 11.59
C ILE A 199 -13.15 28.26 11.21
N GLY A 200 -12.05 28.78 10.63
CA GLY A 200 -10.90 27.96 10.17
C GLY A 200 -10.35 27.05 11.25
N GLY A 201 -9.91 27.61 12.38
CA GLY A 201 -9.26 26.85 13.45
C GLY A 201 -10.09 25.68 14.03
N LYS A 202 -11.42 25.84 14.10
CA LYS A 202 -12.32 24.76 14.55
C LYS A 202 -12.42 23.65 13.51
N GLU A 203 -12.39 23.99 12.23
CA GLU A 203 -12.37 23.02 11.14
C GLU A 203 -11.03 22.26 11.10
N GLU A 204 -9.90 22.96 11.28
CA GLU A 204 -8.58 22.31 11.34
C GLU A 204 -8.45 21.35 12.53
N LEU A 205 -8.91 21.74 13.72
CA LEU A 205 -8.93 20.84 14.88
C LEU A 205 -9.80 19.61 14.62
N ARG A 206 -11.00 19.79 14.03
CA ARG A 206 -11.89 18.68 13.66
C ARG A 206 -11.23 17.74 12.64
N ASN A 207 -10.50 18.29 11.67
CA ASN A 207 -9.75 17.50 10.69
C ASN A 207 -8.58 16.75 11.32
N LEU A 208 -7.87 17.37 12.27
CA LEU A 208 -6.84 16.70 13.06
C LEU A 208 -7.44 15.54 13.86
N LEU A 209 -8.50 15.79 14.63
CA LEU A 209 -9.17 14.78 15.45
C LEU A 209 -9.71 13.62 14.59
N LYS A 210 -10.27 13.92 13.41
CA LYS A 210 -10.67 12.89 12.45
C LYS A 210 -9.49 12.04 11.99
N THR A 211 -8.35 12.67 11.69
CA THR A 211 -7.13 11.97 11.26
C THR A 211 -6.60 11.08 12.40
N LEU A 212 -6.49 11.62 13.61
CA LEU A 212 -6.05 10.88 14.79
C LEU A 212 -6.98 9.71 15.11
N GLY A 213 -8.30 9.90 15.06
CA GLY A 213 -9.27 8.83 15.30
C GLY A 213 -9.20 7.71 14.25
N GLN A 214 -8.93 8.05 12.98
CA GLN A 214 -8.68 7.06 11.93
C GLN A 214 -7.39 6.28 12.17
N MET A 215 -6.32 6.95 12.59
CA MET A 215 -5.05 6.31 12.91
C MET A 215 -5.17 5.40 14.13
N GLU A 216 -5.75 5.90 15.22
CA GLU A 216 -5.93 5.15 16.46
C GLU A 216 -6.70 3.85 16.22
N LYS A 217 -7.79 3.93 15.43
CA LYS A 217 -8.58 2.75 15.07
C LYS A 217 -7.85 1.80 14.12
N PHE A 218 -7.12 2.31 13.14
CA PHE A 218 -6.50 1.45 12.12
C PHE A 218 -5.22 0.78 12.63
N TYR A 219 -4.43 1.46 13.47
CA TYR A 219 -3.21 0.93 14.07
C TYR A 219 -3.44 0.36 15.47
N ASP A 220 -4.69 0.07 15.84
CA ASP A 220 -5.04 -0.55 17.13
C ASP A 220 -4.25 -1.85 17.39
N CYS A 221 -4.02 -2.65 16.34
CA CYS A 221 -3.21 -3.87 16.36
C CYS A 221 -1.75 -3.67 16.78
N ILE A 222 -1.23 -2.45 16.74
CA ILE A 222 0.13 -2.12 17.21
C ILE A 222 0.12 -1.11 18.37
N GLY A 223 -1.05 -0.76 18.90
CA GLY A 223 -1.19 0.21 20.00
C GLY A 223 -1.52 1.65 19.57
N GLY A 224 -2.20 1.81 18.44
CA GLY A 224 -2.76 3.09 17.99
C GLY A 224 -1.70 4.13 17.64
N ILE A 225 -1.95 5.39 18.00
CA ILE A 225 -1.04 6.52 17.73
C ILE A 225 0.32 6.33 18.41
N ILE A 226 0.33 5.81 19.65
CA ILE A 226 1.57 5.56 20.41
C ILE A 226 2.34 4.41 19.76
N GLY A 227 1.65 3.32 19.40
CA GLY A 227 2.21 2.20 18.66
C GLY A 227 2.86 2.60 17.33
N TYR A 228 2.16 3.42 16.55
CA TYR A 228 2.69 3.99 15.31
C TYR A 228 4.01 4.73 15.55
N GLN A 229 4.09 5.57 16.57
CA GLN A 229 5.31 6.32 16.86
C GLN A 229 6.45 5.41 17.35
N ILE A 230 6.15 4.39 18.15
CA ILE A 230 7.16 3.39 18.57
C ILE A 230 7.83 2.78 17.35
N LEU A 231 7.04 2.26 16.39
CA LEU A 231 7.58 1.67 15.17
C LEU A 231 8.37 2.67 14.33
N VAL A 232 7.94 3.93 14.25
CA VAL A 232 8.71 4.99 13.56
C VAL A 232 10.10 5.15 14.19
N LEU A 233 10.17 5.26 15.51
CA LEU A 233 11.43 5.52 16.22
C LEU A 233 12.39 4.34 16.17
N GLU A 234 11.86 3.11 16.21
CA GLU A 234 12.64 1.88 15.95
C GLU A 234 13.29 1.95 14.57
N HIS A 235 12.52 2.25 13.53
CA HIS A 235 13.05 2.38 12.17
C HIS A 235 14.07 3.53 11.99
N LEU A 236 14.07 4.54 12.87
CA LEU A 236 15.04 5.64 12.86
C LEU A 236 16.32 5.33 13.64
N SER A 237 16.31 4.31 14.50
CA SER A 237 17.44 3.96 15.36
C SER A 237 18.64 3.44 14.52
N PRO A 238 19.83 4.08 14.57
CA PRO A 238 20.98 3.76 13.72
C PRO A 238 21.49 2.31 13.80
N LEU A 239 21.27 1.65 14.94
CA LEU A 239 21.76 0.29 15.20
C LEU A 239 20.78 -0.79 14.72
N GLU A 240 19.56 -0.43 14.33
CA GLU A 240 18.58 -1.40 13.85
C GLU A 240 18.61 -1.61 12.33
N ALA A 241 19.45 -0.86 11.60
CA ALA A 241 19.74 -1.16 10.19
C ALA A 241 20.32 -2.57 9.98
N GLU A 242 20.93 -3.15 11.03
CA GLU A 242 21.44 -4.54 11.05
C GLU A 242 20.55 -5.51 11.87
N ALA A 243 19.61 -5.01 12.71
CA ALA A 243 18.91 -5.81 13.71
C ALA A 243 17.36 -5.86 13.59
N ASN A 244 16.74 -5.16 12.64
CA ASN A 244 15.28 -4.97 12.59
C ASN A 244 14.40 -6.17 12.19
N TRP A 245 14.94 -7.39 12.24
CA TRP A 245 14.13 -8.61 12.27
C TRP A 245 13.79 -9.08 13.69
N SER A 246 14.40 -8.50 14.72
CA SER A 246 14.36 -9.05 16.10
C SER A 246 13.29 -8.46 17.04
N HIS A 247 12.57 -7.40 16.65
CA HIS A 247 11.55 -6.78 17.52
C HIS A 247 10.10 -6.97 17.08
N LEU A 248 9.85 -7.31 15.81
CA LEU A 248 8.52 -7.75 15.33
C LEU A 248 8.35 -9.28 15.34
N HIS A 249 9.44 -10.00 15.61
CA HIS A 249 9.45 -11.40 15.99
C HIS A 249 9.98 -11.46 17.43
N GLU A 250 9.09 -11.61 18.41
CA GLU A 250 9.53 -12.25 19.65
C GLU A 250 10.23 -13.55 19.25
N SER A 251 11.44 -13.74 19.78
CA SER A 251 12.30 -14.92 19.62
C SER A 251 13.33 -14.82 18.46
N VAL A 252 14.58 -14.52 18.84
CA VAL A 252 15.76 -14.38 17.98
C VAL A 252 16.00 -15.65 17.16
N GLU A 253 15.80 -15.59 15.85
CA GLU A 253 15.97 -16.71 14.90
C GLU A 253 17.45 -17.13 14.79
N GLN A 254 17.75 -18.44 14.77
CA GLN A 254 19.13 -18.95 14.73
C GLN A 254 19.72 -19.00 13.31
N PHE A 255 18.86 -19.07 12.28
CA PHE A 255 19.28 -19.24 10.89
C PHE A 255 18.23 -18.72 9.91
N LEU A 256 18.65 -17.88 8.96
CA LEU A 256 17.86 -17.40 7.82
C LEU A 256 18.66 -17.56 6.54
N LYS A 257 18.08 -18.21 5.52
CA LYS A 257 18.67 -18.32 4.20
C LYS A 257 17.64 -18.03 3.12
N LEU A 258 18.06 -17.25 2.13
CA LEU A 258 17.26 -16.91 0.96
C LEU A 258 17.72 -17.75 -0.24
N HIS A 259 16.77 -18.36 -0.92
CA HIS A 259 17.01 -19.17 -2.12
C HIS A 259 16.22 -18.60 -3.29
N VAL A 260 16.73 -18.79 -4.51
CA VAL A 260 15.95 -18.49 -5.71
C VAL A 260 14.80 -19.49 -5.80
N PRO A 261 13.55 -19.02 -5.88
CA PRO A 261 12.41 -19.90 -5.84
C PRO A 261 12.24 -20.63 -7.18
N HIS A 262 11.87 -21.90 -7.11
CA HIS A 262 11.45 -22.67 -8.28
C HIS A 262 9.92 -22.69 -8.38
N GLY A 263 9.41 -22.82 -9.59
CA GLY A 263 7.98 -22.80 -9.85
C GLY A 263 7.66 -23.04 -11.32
N HIS A 264 6.39 -22.97 -11.67
CA HIS A 264 5.95 -23.33 -13.02
C HIS A 264 6.31 -22.24 -14.02
N ASN A 265 7.20 -22.54 -14.97
CA ASN A 265 7.43 -21.70 -16.13
C ASN A 265 6.37 -21.96 -17.21
N LEU A 266 5.45 -21.00 -17.38
CA LEU A 266 4.34 -21.10 -18.30
C LEU A 266 4.75 -21.02 -19.77
N VAL A 267 5.97 -20.52 -20.06
CA VAL A 267 6.52 -20.45 -21.42
C VAL A 267 7.06 -21.81 -21.86
N GLU A 268 7.74 -22.52 -20.93
CA GLU A 268 8.38 -23.80 -21.21
C GLU A 268 7.36 -24.94 -21.32
N ASN A 269 6.29 -24.90 -20.51
CA ASN A 269 5.25 -25.94 -20.51
C ASN A 269 3.89 -25.36 -20.91
N THR A 270 3.68 -25.24 -22.21
CA THR A 270 2.45 -24.67 -22.80
C THR A 270 1.20 -25.50 -22.55
N GLU A 271 1.34 -26.82 -22.44
CA GLU A 271 0.23 -27.74 -22.10
C GLU A 271 -0.24 -27.49 -20.67
N TYR A 272 0.69 -27.48 -19.70
CA TYR A 272 0.37 -27.15 -18.32
C TYR A 272 -0.17 -25.73 -18.18
N ALA A 273 0.40 -24.75 -18.89
CA ALA A 273 -0.10 -23.38 -18.85
C ALA A 273 -1.55 -23.28 -19.34
N SER A 274 -1.89 -24.01 -20.41
CA SER A 274 -3.26 -24.08 -20.93
C SER A 274 -4.20 -24.78 -19.95
N GLN A 275 -3.75 -25.89 -19.35
CA GLN A 275 -4.53 -26.62 -18.34
C GLN A 275 -4.78 -25.77 -17.08
N ALA A 276 -3.75 -25.09 -16.58
CA ALA A 276 -3.85 -24.17 -15.46
C ALA A 276 -4.79 -23.00 -15.75
N ALA A 277 -4.73 -22.44 -16.96
CA ALA A 277 -5.66 -21.41 -17.37
C ALA A 277 -7.10 -21.92 -17.46
N MET A 278 -7.32 -23.16 -17.92
CA MET A 278 -8.64 -23.80 -17.91
C MET A 278 -9.19 -23.94 -16.49
N TRP A 279 -8.37 -24.37 -15.51
CA TRP A 279 -8.77 -24.37 -14.10
C TRP A 279 -9.17 -22.98 -13.62
N GLY A 280 -8.47 -21.93 -14.06
CA GLY A 280 -8.78 -20.55 -13.70
C GLY A 280 -10.10 -20.06 -14.29
N ILE A 281 -10.43 -20.48 -15.53
CA ILE A 281 -11.71 -20.15 -16.14
C ILE A 281 -12.83 -20.94 -15.44
N GLU A 282 -12.65 -22.24 -15.22
CA GLU A 282 -13.61 -23.11 -14.53
C GLU A 282 -13.94 -22.59 -13.13
N GLY A 283 -12.90 -22.19 -12.37
CA GLY A 283 -13.02 -21.66 -11.02
C GLY A 283 -13.48 -20.20 -10.92
N LEU A 284 -13.76 -19.51 -12.04
CA LEU A 284 -14.14 -18.09 -12.04
C LEU A 284 -15.35 -17.77 -11.14
N PRO A 285 -16.40 -18.62 -11.02
CA PRO A 285 -17.48 -18.41 -10.05
C PRO A 285 -17.04 -18.42 -8.58
N GLU A 286 -15.87 -18.97 -8.27
CA GLU A 286 -15.31 -19.03 -6.91
C GLU A 286 -14.28 -17.91 -6.65
N LEU A 287 -14.02 -17.06 -7.65
CA LEU A 287 -13.06 -15.96 -7.58
C LEU A 287 -13.74 -14.61 -7.33
N GLY A 288 -13.06 -13.77 -6.55
CA GLY A 288 -13.24 -12.32 -6.50
C GLY A 288 -12.04 -11.57 -7.11
N GLU A 289 -12.12 -10.24 -7.13
CA GLU A 289 -11.03 -9.38 -7.55
C GLU A 289 -10.80 -8.26 -6.52
N ILE A 290 -9.53 -7.96 -6.22
CA ILE A 290 -9.15 -6.93 -5.25
C ILE A 290 -8.16 -5.95 -5.90
N TYR A 291 -8.52 -4.66 -5.94
CA TYR A 291 -7.72 -3.62 -6.60
C TYR A 291 -7.23 -2.53 -5.62
N PRO A 292 -5.93 -2.48 -5.31
CA PRO A 292 -5.33 -1.34 -4.62
C PRO A 292 -5.21 -0.12 -5.56
N LEU A 293 -6.07 0.88 -5.36
CA LEU A 293 -6.18 2.13 -6.12
C LEU A 293 -5.86 3.40 -5.31
N GLY A 294 -5.26 3.27 -4.13
CA GLY A 294 -5.05 4.39 -3.20
C GLY A 294 -3.99 5.44 -3.60
N GLY A 295 -3.40 5.36 -4.79
CA GLY A 295 -2.38 6.30 -5.28
C GLY A 295 -2.93 7.41 -6.18
N ALA A 296 -2.38 8.62 -6.06
CA ALA A 296 -2.60 9.72 -6.99
C ALA A 296 -1.69 9.58 -8.24
N GLY A 297 -2.16 10.06 -9.39
CA GLY A 297 -1.42 10.10 -10.66
C GLY A 297 -0.35 11.19 -10.74
N ASP A 298 0.17 11.66 -9.61
CA ASP A 298 1.09 12.80 -9.51
C ASP A 298 2.33 12.63 -10.36
N ARG A 299 2.93 11.43 -10.28
CA ARG A 299 4.13 11.07 -11.04
C ARG A 299 3.89 11.05 -12.54
N LEU A 300 2.63 10.94 -12.97
CA LEU A 300 2.22 11.02 -14.36
C LEU A 300 1.91 12.45 -14.82
N GLY A 301 1.81 13.40 -13.89
CA GLY A 301 1.28 14.74 -14.17
C GLY A 301 -0.19 14.71 -14.60
N LEU A 302 -0.94 13.70 -14.18
CA LEU A 302 -2.36 13.59 -14.52
C LEU A 302 -3.15 14.54 -13.61
N VAL A 303 -3.69 15.60 -14.22
CA VAL A 303 -4.45 16.65 -13.52
C VAL A 303 -5.80 16.86 -14.17
N ASP A 304 -6.77 17.32 -13.38
CA ASP A 304 -8.04 17.83 -13.86
C ASP A 304 -7.81 19.14 -14.62
N SER A 305 -8.37 19.27 -15.82
CA SER A 305 -8.15 20.45 -16.66
C SER A 305 -8.88 21.70 -16.16
N LYS A 306 -9.90 21.54 -15.31
CA LYS A 306 -10.68 22.65 -14.75
C LYS A 306 -10.13 23.09 -13.39
N THR A 307 -9.82 22.15 -12.51
CA THR A 307 -9.37 22.48 -11.14
C THR A 307 -7.85 22.51 -10.99
N GLY A 308 -7.11 21.85 -11.88
CA GLY A 308 -5.66 21.67 -11.75
C GLY A 308 -5.26 20.61 -10.71
N ASP A 309 -6.23 19.98 -10.03
CA ASP A 309 -5.97 18.96 -9.02
C ASP A 309 -5.45 17.67 -9.65
N CYS A 310 -4.59 16.94 -8.95
CA CYS A 310 -4.11 15.65 -9.45
C CYS A 310 -5.21 14.60 -9.40
N LEU A 311 -5.36 13.83 -10.49
CA LEU A 311 -6.34 12.76 -10.61
C LEU A 311 -5.75 11.40 -10.23
N PRO A 312 -6.57 10.42 -9.82
CA PRO A 312 -6.14 9.04 -9.62
C PRO A 312 -5.54 8.42 -10.89
N ALA A 313 -4.54 7.55 -10.73
CA ALA A 313 -4.00 6.77 -11.85
C ALA A 313 -5.08 5.92 -12.55
N ALA A 314 -6.11 5.49 -11.82
CA ALA A 314 -7.28 4.80 -12.34
C ALA A 314 -7.97 5.54 -13.51
N MET A 315 -7.90 6.87 -13.54
CA MET A 315 -8.50 7.73 -14.56
C MET A 315 -7.60 7.97 -15.78
N LEU A 316 -6.35 7.50 -15.76
CA LEU A 316 -5.40 7.71 -16.84
C LEU A 316 -5.96 7.11 -18.15
N PRO A 317 -6.06 7.90 -19.24
CA PRO A 317 -6.49 7.36 -20.53
C PRO A 317 -5.44 6.42 -21.14
N TYR A 318 -5.87 5.24 -21.55
CA TYR A 318 -5.10 4.23 -22.29
C TYR A 318 -6.01 3.59 -23.33
N CYS A 319 -5.59 3.61 -24.60
CA CYS A 319 -6.37 3.08 -25.73
C CYS A 319 -7.84 3.58 -25.77
N GLY A 320 -8.03 4.88 -25.48
CA GLY A 320 -9.34 5.54 -25.51
C GLY A 320 -10.22 5.33 -24.28
N ARG A 321 -9.74 4.63 -23.25
CA ARG A 321 -10.48 4.32 -22.02
C ARG A 321 -9.67 4.62 -20.78
N THR A 322 -10.29 4.72 -19.61
CA THR A 322 -9.53 4.82 -18.36
C THR A 322 -8.86 3.48 -18.02
N LEU A 323 -7.77 3.50 -17.24
CA LEU A 323 -7.14 2.25 -16.80
C LEU A 323 -8.11 1.36 -16.01
N LEU A 324 -8.95 1.94 -15.15
CA LEU A 324 -9.97 1.18 -14.41
C LEU A 324 -10.99 0.53 -15.35
N GLU A 325 -11.46 1.26 -16.37
CA GLU A 325 -12.36 0.67 -17.38
C GLU A 325 -11.69 -0.48 -18.14
N GLY A 326 -10.42 -0.33 -18.53
CA GLY A 326 -9.66 -1.41 -19.17
C GLY A 326 -9.60 -2.67 -18.30
N LEU A 327 -9.38 -2.49 -17.00
CA LEU A 327 -9.28 -3.57 -16.03
C LEU A 327 -10.62 -4.30 -15.84
N ILE A 328 -11.73 -3.56 -15.75
CA ILE A 328 -13.07 -4.16 -15.63
C ILE A 328 -13.49 -4.87 -16.93
N ARG A 329 -13.09 -4.34 -18.10
CA ARG A 329 -13.37 -4.99 -19.38
C ARG A 329 -12.61 -6.30 -19.56
N ASP A 330 -11.38 -6.38 -19.08
CA ASP A 330 -10.62 -7.62 -19.02
C ASP A 330 -11.35 -8.68 -18.16
N LEU A 331 -11.85 -8.29 -16.99
CA LEU A 331 -12.67 -9.18 -16.16
C LEU A 331 -13.94 -9.66 -16.90
N GLN A 332 -14.67 -8.74 -17.55
CA GLN A 332 -15.85 -9.08 -18.36
C GLN A 332 -15.53 -10.04 -19.50
N ALA A 333 -14.35 -9.94 -20.11
CA ALA A 333 -13.91 -10.86 -21.16
C ALA A 333 -13.71 -12.27 -20.61
N ARG A 334 -13.11 -12.42 -19.41
CA ARG A 334 -12.97 -13.71 -18.73
C ARG A 334 -14.32 -14.32 -18.35
N GLU A 335 -15.25 -13.52 -17.84
CA GLU A 335 -16.62 -13.96 -17.54
C GLU A 335 -17.37 -14.41 -18.78
N TYR A 336 -17.22 -13.68 -19.89
CA TYR A 336 -17.80 -14.06 -21.17
C TYR A 336 -17.20 -15.37 -21.69
N LEU A 337 -15.88 -15.57 -21.54
CA LEU A 337 -15.22 -16.82 -21.91
C LEU A 337 -15.73 -17.99 -21.06
N HIS A 338 -15.86 -17.83 -19.74
CA HIS A 338 -16.48 -18.83 -18.86
C HIS A 338 -17.91 -19.15 -19.32
N PHE A 339 -18.73 -18.14 -19.59
CA PHE A 339 -20.09 -18.34 -20.12
C PHE A 339 -20.09 -19.15 -21.43
N LYS A 340 -19.15 -18.86 -22.35
CA LYS A 340 -19.05 -19.59 -23.62
C LYS A 340 -18.65 -21.06 -23.45
N LEU A 341 -17.82 -21.37 -22.46
CA LEU A 341 -17.34 -22.73 -22.23
C LEU A 341 -18.32 -23.57 -21.40
N TYR A 342 -19.00 -22.96 -20.42
CA TYR A 342 -19.80 -23.68 -19.42
C TYR A 342 -21.31 -23.37 -19.47
N GLY A 343 -21.74 -22.44 -20.33
CA GLY A 343 -23.15 -22.05 -20.48
C GLY A 343 -23.74 -21.32 -19.28
N LYS A 344 -22.92 -20.93 -18.30
CA LYS A 344 -23.35 -20.27 -17.05
C LYS A 344 -22.73 -18.89 -16.94
N GLN A 345 -23.57 -17.88 -16.78
CA GLN A 345 -23.10 -16.51 -16.52
C GLN A 345 -22.75 -16.37 -15.04
N SER A 346 -21.60 -15.77 -14.76
CA SER A 346 -21.17 -15.41 -13.41
C SER A 346 -20.69 -13.97 -13.43
N ILE A 347 -21.05 -13.21 -12.39
CA ILE A 347 -20.50 -11.87 -12.15
C ILE A 347 -19.51 -12.00 -10.99
N THR A 348 -18.24 -11.74 -11.28
CA THR A 348 -17.16 -11.71 -10.32
C THR A 348 -17.23 -10.41 -9.51
N PRO A 349 -17.33 -10.48 -8.16
CA PRO A 349 -17.35 -9.30 -7.31
C PRO A 349 -15.99 -8.61 -7.27
N VAL A 350 -16.00 -7.28 -7.16
CA VAL A 350 -14.80 -6.44 -7.20
C VAL A 350 -14.70 -5.57 -5.95
N ALA A 351 -13.63 -5.75 -5.18
CA ALA A 351 -13.28 -4.90 -4.05
C ALA A 351 -12.18 -3.90 -4.46
N ILE A 352 -12.33 -2.63 -4.09
CA ILE A 352 -11.42 -1.56 -4.49
C ILE A 352 -10.98 -0.77 -3.26
N MET A 353 -9.68 -0.80 -2.97
CA MET A 353 -9.09 0.05 -1.93
C MET A 353 -8.70 1.41 -2.51
N THR A 354 -9.25 2.51 -1.99
CA THR A 354 -8.93 3.88 -2.39
C THR A 354 -8.26 4.66 -1.25
N SER A 355 -8.04 5.97 -1.41
CA SER A 355 -7.58 6.86 -0.34
C SER A 355 -8.25 8.24 -0.41
N SER A 356 -8.12 9.04 0.65
CA SER A 356 -8.63 10.42 0.69
C SER A 356 -7.66 11.42 0.06
N VAL A 357 -6.40 11.01 -0.17
CA VAL A 357 -5.37 11.89 -0.72
C VAL A 357 -5.82 12.41 -2.08
N LYS A 358 -5.82 13.74 -2.24
CA LYS A 358 -6.25 14.43 -3.47
C LYS A 358 -7.60 13.94 -4.01
N ASN A 359 -8.57 13.75 -3.11
CA ASN A 359 -9.94 13.31 -3.45
C ASN A 359 -10.01 11.97 -4.21
N ASN A 360 -9.01 11.08 -4.05
CA ASN A 360 -8.94 9.84 -4.82
C ASN A 360 -10.22 8.98 -4.70
N HIS A 361 -10.73 8.76 -3.49
CA HIS A 361 -11.97 8.00 -3.26
C HIS A 361 -13.17 8.60 -4.01
N LYS A 362 -13.35 9.92 -3.96
CA LYS A 362 -14.46 10.62 -4.65
C LYS A 362 -14.34 10.48 -6.16
N HIS A 363 -13.14 10.67 -6.72
CA HIS A 363 -12.90 10.56 -8.16
C HIS A 363 -13.13 9.14 -8.70
N VAL A 364 -12.69 8.11 -7.97
CA VAL A 364 -12.90 6.71 -8.35
C VAL A 364 -14.38 6.35 -8.26
N THR A 365 -15.07 6.74 -7.19
CA THR A 365 -16.52 6.51 -7.01
C THR A 365 -17.31 7.17 -8.14
N ALA A 366 -17.06 8.46 -8.41
CA ALA A 366 -17.73 9.18 -9.49
C ALA A 366 -17.44 8.61 -10.88
N LEU A 367 -16.25 8.02 -11.10
CA LEU A 367 -15.96 7.30 -12.35
C LEU A 367 -16.82 6.04 -12.48
N CYS A 368 -16.95 5.24 -11.42
CA CYS A 368 -17.81 4.06 -11.41
C CYS A 368 -19.27 4.43 -11.65
N GLU A 369 -19.80 5.44 -10.96
CA GLU A 369 -21.18 5.91 -11.10
C GLU A 369 -21.46 6.45 -12.51
N ARG A 370 -20.58 7.31 -13.03
CA ARG A 370 -20.70 7.87 -14.38
C ARG A 370 -20.74 6.79 -15.45
N LEU A 371 -19.98 5.71 -15.27
CA LEU A 371 -19.97 4.56 -16.17
C LEU A 371 -21.02 3.50 -15.81
N SER A 372 -22.02 3.84 -14.97
CA SER A 372 -23.11 2.96 -14.54
C SER A 372 -22.60 1.62 -14.00
N TRP A 373 -21.54 1.67 -13.17
CA TRP A 373 -20.83 0.51 -12.63
C TRP A 373 -20.41 -0.48 -13.71
N PHE A 374 -20.01 0.05 -14.87
CA PHE A 374 -19.57 -0.71 -16.05
C PHE A 374 -20.60 -1.72 -16.57
N GLY A 375 -21.89 -1.48 -16.29
CA GLY A 375 -22.99 -2.40 -16.63
C GLY A 375 -23.08 -3.64 -15.74
N ARG A 376 -22.37 -3.68 -14.61
CA ARG A 376 -22.32 -4.84 -13.69
C ARG A 376 -23.19 -4.65 -12.46
N GLY A 377 -23.70 -3.44 -12.21
CA GLY A 377 -24.46 -3.08 -11.01
C GLY A 377 -23.59 -2.78 -9.79
N GLN A 378 -24.02 -1.80 -8.98
CA GLN A 378 -23.29 -1.32 -7.80
C GLN A 378 -23.05 -2.41 -6.76
N GLN A 379 -23.99 -3.34 -6.60
CA GLN A 379 -23.95 -4.41 -5.61
C GLN A 379 -22.75 -5.36 -5.78
N ASN A 380 -22.15 -5.39 -6.98
CA ASN A 380 -20.98 -6.20 -7.29
C ASN A 380 -19.65 -5.48 -7.00
N PHE A 381 -19.72 -4.28 -6.41
CA PHE A 381 -18.55 -3.50 -6.04
C PHE A 381 -18.57 -3.12 -4.55
N ARG A 382 -17.38 -3.16 -3.93
CA ARG A 382 -17.15 -2.55 -2.62
C ARG A 382 -15.93 -1.66 -2.67
N LEU A 383 -16.13 -0.36 -2.46
CA LEU A 383 -15.04 0.60 -2.30
C LEU A 383 -14.77 0.78 -0.81
N PHE A 384 -13.51 0.77 -0.41
CA PHE A 384 -13.10 0.97 0.97
C PHE A 384 -11.83 1.83 1.02
N GLU A 385 -11.81 2.79 1.94
CA GLU A 385 -10.83 3.88 1.93
C GLU A 385 -9.76 3.68 3.01
N GLN A 386 -8.49 3.70 2.61
CA GLN A 386 -7.38 3.61 3.54
C GLN A 386 -7.14 4.96 4.27
N PRO A 387 -6.72 4.93 5.54
CA PRO A 387 -6.40 6.14 6.28
C PRO A 387 -5.14 6.83 5.74
N LEU A 388 -4.99 8.11 6.06
CA LEU A 388 -3.74 8.83 5.88
C LEU A 388 -2.92 8.76 7.17
N VAL A 389 -1.61 8.78 7.02
CA VAL A 389 -0.65 8.73 8.12
C VAL A 389 0.31 9.89 8.03
N PRO A 390 0.78 10.43 9.17
CA PRO A 390 1.70 11.56 9.21
C PRO A 390 3.04 11.18 8.61
N VAL A 391 3.59 12.13 7.86
CA VAL A 391 4.98 12.08 7.40
C VAL A 391 5.86 12.55 8.54
N VAL A 392 6.95 11.83 8.78
CA VAL A 392 7.91 12.08 9.86
C VAL A 392 9.26 12.54 9.29
N ALA A 393 9.93 13.44 10.00
CA ALA A 393 11.30 13.84 9.72
C ALA A 393 12.27 12.72 10.07
N ALA A 394 13.30 12.52 9.24
CA ALA A 394 14.34 11.52 9.48
C ALA A 394 15.29 11.90 10.64
N GLU A 395 15.35 13.18 10.99
CA GLU A 395 16.26 13.70 12.02
C GLU A 395 15.82 13.30 13.43
N ASP A 396 14.52 13.43 13.72
CA ASP A 396 14.01 13.37 15.09
C ASP A 396 12.68 12.61 15.24
N GLY A 397 12.12 12.10 14.14
CA GLY A 397 10.83 11.40 14.14
C GLY A 397 9.63 12.31 14.41
N GLN A 398 9.80 13.63 14.35
CA GLN A 398 8.71 14.59 14.49
C GLN A 398 7.84 14.61 13.23
N TRP A 399 6.54 14.81 13.42
CA TRP A 399 5.59 14.91 12.32
C TRP A 399 5.80 16.22 11.57
N LEU A 400 5.91 16.14 10.25
CA LEU A 400 5.97 17.33 9.41
C LEU A 400 4.59 18.01 9.42
N ILE A 401 4.57 19.33 9.57
CA ILE A 401 3.33 20.12 9.58
C ILE A 401 3.36 21.15 8.47
N THR A 402 2.21 21.34 7.81
CA THR A 402 2.06 22.45 6.84
C THR A 402 1.63 23.74 7.56
N ARG A 403 0.87 23.60 8.64
CA ARG A 403 0.43 24.65 9.55
C ARG A 403 0.03 24.03 10.89
N PRO A 404 -0.16 24.81 11.96
CA PRO A 404 -0.72 24.28 13.20
C PRO A 404 -2.00 23.48 12.94
N LEU A 405 -2.16 22.35 13.64
CA LEU A 405 -3.25 21.39 13.52
C LEU A 405 -3.34 20.66 12.17
N SER A 406 -2.36 20.84 11.27
CA SER A 406 -2.39 20.26 9.92
C SER A 406 -1.11 19.48 9.62
N PRO A 407 -0.98 18.25 10.15
CA PRO A 407 0.11 17.37 9.79
C PRO A 407 0.09 17.08 8.29
N LEU A 408 1.28 16.99 7.71
CA LEU A 408 1.45 16.53 6.34
C LEU A 408 1.23 15.01 6.34
N CYS A 409 0.14 14.55 5.73
CA CYS A 409 -0.18 13.13 5.70
C CYS A 409 -0.08 12.53 4.29
N LYS A 410 0.24 11.23 4.24
CA LYS A 410 0.28 10.41 3.02
C LYS A 410 -0.36 9.05 3.28
N PRO A 411 -0.73 8.29 2.25
CA PRO A 411 -1.18 6.91 2.45
C PRO A 411 -0.08 6.00 3.02
N GLY A 412 -0.47 5.06 3.89
CA GLY A 412 0.40 4.13 4.64
C GLY A 412 0.83 2.87 3.87
N GLY A 413 0.90 2.94 2.53
CA GLY A 413 1.25 1.79 1.68
C GLY A 413 0.06 0.87 1.35
N HIS A 414 0.25 -0.03 0.38
CA HIS A 414 -0.84 -0.87 -0.12
C HIS A 414 -1.07 -2.15 0.72
N GLY A 415 -0.18 -2.48 1.66
CA GLY A 415 -0.37 -3.58 2.61
C GLY A 415 -1.54 -3.38 3.58
N ALA A 416 -1.98 -2.13 3.75
CA ALA A 416 -3.14 -1.78 4.57
C ALA A 416 -4.42 -2.48 4.12
N ILE A 417 -4.45 -2.97 2.88
CA ILE A 417 -5.59 -3.64 2.26
C ILE A 417 -6.10 -4.83 3.06
N TRP A 418 -5.24 -5.57 3.78
CA TRP A 418 -5.63 -6.81 4.45
C TRP A 418 -6.39 -6.56 5.74
N LYS A 419 -5.78 -5.81 6.68
CA LYS A 419 -6.50 -5.36 7.88
C LYS A 419 -7.74 -4.56 7.53
N LEU A 420 -7.63 -3.65 6.55
CA LEU A 420 -8.76 -2.82 6.16
C LEU A 420 -9.91 -3.63 5.52
N ALA A 421 -9.59 -4.66 4.73
CA ALA A 421 -10.60 -5.56 4.19
C ALA A 421 -11.35 -6.31 5.31
N TYR A 422 -10.64 -6.71 6.37
CA TYR A 422 -11.26 -7.30 7.57
C TYR A 422 -12.13 -6.29 8.31
N ASP A 423 -11.57 -5.14 8.70
CA ASP A 423 -12.25 -4.09 9.46
C ASP A 423 -13.52 -3.55 8.76
N LYS A 424 -13.56 -3.64 7.43
CA LYS A 424 -14.66 -3.14 6.58
C LYS A 424 -15.63 -4.21 6.12
N GLY A 425 -15.48 -5.46 6.55
CA GLY A 425 -16.43 -6.51 6.20
C GLY A 425 -16.26 -7.08 4.79
N ILE A 426 -15.13 -6.84 4.12
CA ILE A 426 -14.92 -7.18 2.71
C ILE A 426 -14.76 -8.69 2.53
N PHE A 427 -14.04 -9.37 3.43
CA PHE A 427 -13.91 -10.83 3.38
C PHE A 427 -15.26 -11.52 3.61
N GLN A 428 -16.03 -11.05 4.59
CA GLN A 428 -17.38 -11.57 4.86
C GLN A 428 -18.31 -11.33 3.67
N TRP A 429 -18.19 -10.19 2.99
CA TRP A 429 -18.92 -9.92 1.75
C TRP A 429 -18.56 -10.92 0.64
N PHE A 430 -17.27 -11.18 0.39
CA PHE A 430 -16.87 -12.21 -0.57
C PHE A 430 -17.38 -13.61 -0.20
N ASN A 431 -17.28 -13.98 1.08
CA ASN A 431 -17.76 -15.26 1.58
C ASN A 431 -19.29 -15.42 1.41
N SER A 432 -20.06 -14.34 1.65
CA SER A 432 -21.51 -14.33 1.41
C SER A 432 -21.90 -14.55 -0.06
N LEU A 433 -20.96 -14.28 -0.98
CA LEU A 433 -21.11 -14.52 -2.41
C LEU A 433 -20.49 -15.86 -2.86
N GLY A 434 -20.05 -16.71 -1.92
CA GLY A 434 -19.46 -18.02 -2.20
C GLY A 434 -18.05 -17.97 -2.80
N ARG A 435 -17.30 -16.88 -2.63
CA ARG A 435 -15.95 -16.76 -3.18
C ARG A 435 -14.92 -17.36 -2.24
N LYS A 436 -13.99 -18.14 -2.78
CA LYS A 436 -12.92 -18.83 -2.05
C LYS A 436 -11.57 -18.14 -2.25
N GLY A 437 -11.29 -17.68 -3.46
CA GLY A 437 -10.05 -16.99 -3.79
C GLY A 437 -10.28 -15.63 -4.42
N ALA A 438 -9.22 -14.84 -4.56
CA ALA A 438 -9.24 -13.61 -5.35
C ALA A 438 -7.92 -13.39 -6.08
N THR A 439 -7.98 -12.67 -7.20
CA THR A 439 -6.77 -12.08 -7.78
C THR A 439 -6.60 -10.65 -7.26
N VAL A 440 -5.34 -10.27 -7.00
CA VAL A 440 -4.97 -8.95 -6.49
C VAL A 440 -3.95 -8.33 -7.44
N ARG A 441 -4.23 -7.13 -7.96
CA ARG A 441 -3.32 -6.45 -8.90
C ARG A 441 -3.49 -4.94 -8.91
N GLN A 442 -2.39 -4.23 -9.13
CA GLN A 442 -2.38 -2.78 -9.30
C GLN A 442 -2.91 -2.37 -10.69
N VAL A 443 -3.64 -1.26 -10.76
CA VAL A 443 -4.23 -0.73 -12.00
C VAL A 443 -3.22 -0.29 -13.05
N SER A 444 -1.99 0.00 -12.62
CA SER A 444 -0.92 0.43 -13.51
C SER A 444 -0.35 -0.70 -14.36
N ASN A 445 -0.65 -1.98 -14.08
CA ASN A 445 -0.19 -3.12 -14.88
C ASN A 445 -1.22 -3.54 -15.93
N VAL A 446 -1.32 -2.78 -17.03
CA VAL A 446 -2.30 -3.03 -18.11
C VAL A 446 -2.07 -4.34 -18.87
N VAL A 447 -0.86 -4.88 -18.79
CA VAL A 447 -0.50 -6.14 -19.46
C VAL A 447 -0.75 -7.36 -18.57
N ALA A 448 -1.17 -7.19 -17.31
CA ALA A 448 -1.30 -8.28 -16.35
C ALA A 448 -2.14 -9.46 -16.86
N ALA A 449 -3.16 -9.18 -17.69
CA ALA A 449 -4.08 -10.17 -18.27
C ALA A 449 -4.08 -10.21 -19.81
N THR A 450 -3.00 -9.78 -20.46
CA THR A 450 -2.86 -9.92 -21.92
C THR A 450 -2.38 -11.30 -22.35
N ASP A 451 -2.08 -12.18 -21.40
CA ASP A 451 -1.60 -13.53 -21.57
C ASP A 451 -2.32 -14.48 -20.59
N LEU A 452 -1.96 -15.77 -20.60
CA LEU A 452 -2.57 -16.80 -19.75
C LEU A 452 -2.16 -16.70 -18.27
N THR A 453 -1.20 -15.84 -17.88
CA THR A 453 -0.60 -15.84 -16.54
C THR A 453 -1.65 -15.63 -15.46
N LEU A 454 -2.55 -14.66 -15.61
CA LEU A 454 -3.54 -14.35 -14.58
C LEU A 454 -4.52 -15.51 -14.36
N LEU A 455 -4.96 -16.16 -15.45
CA LEU A 455 -5.84 -17.32 -15.38
C LEU A 455 -5.11 -18.53 -14.79
N ALA A 456 -3.89 -18.81 -15.24
CA ALA A 456 -3.08 -19.90 -14.73
C ALA A 456 -2.75 -19.73 -13.23
N LEU A 457 -2.38 -18.51 -12.82
CA LEU A 457 -2.14 -18.16 -11.42
C LEU A 457 -3.37 -18.46 -10.56
N ALA A 458 -4.54 -17.95 -10.96
CA ALA A 458 -5.78 -18.17 -10.20
C ALA A 458 -6.21 -19.64 -10.22
N GLY A 459 -6.06 -20.32 -11.36
CA GLY A 459 -6.39 -21.73 -11.54
C GLY A 459 -5.56 -22.65 -10.65
N ILE A 460 -4.23 -22.47 -10.64
CA ILE A 460 -3.33 -23.23 -9.76
C ILE A 460 -3.69 -22.99 -8.29
N GLY A 461 -3.92 -21.72 -7.93
CA GLY A 461 -4.29 -21.33 -6.58
C GLY A 461 -5.53 -22.05 -6.06
N LEU A 462 -6.62 -21.98 -6.83
CA LEU A 462 -7.88 -22.65 -6.48
C LEU A 462 -7.79 -24.16 -6.55
N HIS A 463 -7.31 -24.70 -7.67
CA HIS A 463 -7.30 -26.14 -7.93
C HIS A 463 -6.46 -26.91 -6.91
N ASN A 464 -5.28 -26.36 -6.56
CA ASN A 464 -4.35 -26.99 -5.63
C ASN A 464 -4.52 -26.48 -4.18
N GLN A 465 -5.57 -25.69 -3.91
CA GLN A 465 -5.88 -25.14 -2.58
C GLN A 465 -4.70 -24.41 -1.93
N LYS A 466 -3.92 -23.69 -2.73
CA LYS A 466 -2.80 -22.89 -2.25
C LYS A 466 -3.32 -21.61 -1.58
N LYS A 467 -2.55 -21.05 -0.65
CA LYS A 467 -2.94 -19.84 0.09
C LYS A 467 -2.56 -18.55 -0.62
N LEU A 468 -1.41 -18.54 -1.29
CA LEU A 468 -0.90 -17.35 -1.99
C LEU A 468 -0.08 -17.72 -3.22
N GLY A 469 -0.29 -17.02 -4.32
CA GLY A 469 0.47 -17.19 -5.55
C GLY A 469 1.10 -15.89 -6.03
N PHE A 470 2.32 -15.96 -6.55
CA PHE A 470 3.01 -14.83 -7.18
C PHE A 470 3.14 -15.05 -8.70
N ALA A 471 2.70 -14.08 -9.50
CA ALA A 471 3.16 -13.99 -10.89
C ALA A 471 4.49 -13.24 -10.95
N SER A 472 5.49 -13.87 -11.55
CA SER A 472 6.87 -13.35 -11.61
C SER A 472 7.44 -13.43 -13.02
N CYS A 473 8.53 -12.70 -13.23
CA CYS A 473 9.31 -12.73 -14.46
C CYS A 473 10.79 -12.52 -14.16
N GLN A 474 11.63 -12.64 -15.19
CA GLN A 474 13.01 -12.18 -15.09
C GLN A 474 13.05 -10.68 -14.74
N ARG A 475 14.04 -10.29 -13.94
CA ARG A 475 14.26 -8.92 -13.46
C ARG A 475 15.45 -8.34 -14.21
N ASN A 476 15.37 -7.12 -14.77
CA ASN A 476 16.60 -6.46 -15.23
C ASN A 476 17.39 -5.91 -14.05
N LEU A 477 18.70 -5.82 -14.27
CA LEU A 477 19.62 -5.09 -13.41
C LEU A 477 19.21 -3.61 -13.28
N GLY A 478 19.22 -3.08 -12.06
CA GLY A 478 18.86 -1.68 -11.79
C GLY A 478 17.36 -1.39 -11.77
N ALA A 479 16.52 -2.41 -11.95
CA ALA A 479 15.07 -2.25 -11.90
C ALA A 479 14.59 -1.88 -10.48
N THR A 480 13.44 -1.23 -10.35
CA THR A 480 12.93 -0.71 -9.05
C THR A 480 11.75 -1.52 -8.50
N GLU A 481 11.69 -2.79 -8.91
CA GLU A 481 10.76 -3.81 -8.48
C GLU A 481 11.38 -4.64 -7.36
N GLY A 482 10.57 -5.04 -6.37
CA GLY A 482 10.99 -6.07 -5.41
C GLY A 482 11.25 -7.42 -6.10
N ILE A 483 11.85 -8.34 -5.35
CA ILE A 483 12.13 -9.71 -5.80
C ILE A 483 11.31 -10.71 -4.99
N ASN A 484 11.01 -11.86 -5.59
CA ASN A 484 10.44 -12.99 -4.87
C ASN A 484 11.56 -13.97 -4.47
N VAL A 485 11.51 -14.44 -3.23
CA VAL A 485 12.53 -15.32 -2.64
C VAL A 485 11.86 -16.49 -1.94
N LEU A 486 12.52 -17.66 -1.95
CA LEU A 486 12.18 -18.74 -1.04
C LEU A 486 12.95 -18.54 0.27
N VAL A 487 12.21 -18.40 1.36
CA VAL A 487 12.78 -18.29 2.70
C VAL A 487 12.92 -19.68 3.30
N GLU A 488 14.08 -19.94 3.88
CA GLU A 488 14.35 -21.05 4.77
C GLU A 488 14.79 -20.47 6.12
N LYS A 489 14.04 -20.77 7.19
CA LYS A 489 14.40 -20.30 8.53
C LYS A 489 14.27 -21.37 9.60
N GLN A 490 15.17 -21.33 10.58
CA GLN A 490 15.09 -22.19 11.76
C GLN A 490 14.46 -21.42 12.92
N LYS A 491 13.36 -21.97 13.45
CA LYS A 491 12.66 -21.45 14.63
C LYS A 491 13.40 -21.87 15.91
N LEU A 492 13.15 -21.15 17.00
CA LEU A 492 13.75 -21.44 18.31
C LEU A 492 13.40 -22.81 18.87
N ASP A 493 12.23 -23.35 18.51
CA ASP A 493 11.80 -24.70 18.88
C ASP A 493 12.51 -25.81 18.10
N GLY A 494 13.47 -25.45 17.24
CA GLY A 494 14.23 -26.37 16.39
C GLY A 494 13.54 -26.74 15.08
N GLN A 495 12.28 -26.33 14.88
CA GLN A 495 11.55 -26.57 13.64
C GLN A 495 12.03 -25.65 12.52
N TRP A 496 11.79 -26.05 11.27
CA TRP A 496 12.16 -25.30 10.08
C TRP A 496 10.92 -24.73 9.41
N ALA A 497 10.96 -23.46 9.02
CA ALA A 497 9.88 -22.82 8.28
C ALA A 497 10.31 -22.45 6.86
N TYR A 498 9.43 -22.71 5.91
CA TYR A 498 9.64 -22.46 4.49
C TYR A 498 8.43 -21.76 3.89
N GLY A 499 8.68 -20.88 2.93
CA GLY A 499 7.64 -20.16 2.20
C GLY A 499 8.23 -19.14 1.25
N LEU A 500 7.45 -18.76 0.25
CA LEU A 500 7.81 -17.67 -0.64
C LEU A 500 7.45 -16.34 0.01
N THR A 501 8.33 -15.35 -0.13
CA THR A 501 8.03 -13.97 0.24
C THR A 501 8.61 -13.00 -0.78
N CYS A 502 8.39 -11.71 -0.57
CA CYS A 502 8.96 -10.64 -1.37
C CYS A 502 9.87 -9.75 -0.53
N ILE A 503 11.00 -9.37 -1.13
CA ILE A 503 11.91 -8.36 -0.58
C ILE A 503 11.84 -7.12 -1.48
N GLU A 504 11.55 -5.97 -0.90
CA GLU A 504 11.50 -4.71 -1.64
C GLU A 504 12.89 -4.21 -2.04
N TYR A 505 12.99 -3.57 -3.20
CA TYR A 505 14.27 -3.08 -3.74
C TYR A 505 14.99 -2.10 -2.81
N THR A 506 14.23 -1.36 -2.00
CA THR A 506 14.78 -0.41 -1.01
C THR A 506 15.51 -1.10 0.13
N GLU A 507 15.26 -2.39 0.32
CA GLU A 507 15.75 -3.18 1.44
C GLU A 507 16.84 -4.17 1.05
N PHE A 508 17.23 -4.25 -0.23
CA PHE A 508 18.26 -5.18 -0.69
C PHE A 508 19.56 -5.10 0.11
N ASP A 509 19.98 -3.88 0.47
CA ASP A 509 21.16 -3.63 1.30
C ASP A 509 21.09 -4.40 2.63
N LYS A 510 19.90 -4.48 3.25
CA LYS A 510 19.67 -5.18 4.53
C LYS A 510 19.85 -6.70 4.43
N PHE A 511 19.62 -7.27 3.24
CA PHE A 511 19.72 -8.70 2.99
C PHE A 511 21.02 -9.08 2.27
N GLY A 512 21.95 -8.14 2.09
CA GLY A 512 23.19 -8.36 1.35
C GLY A 512 22.97 -8.67 -0.13
N ILE A 513 21.80 -8.29 -0.69
CA ILE A 513 21.44 -8.55 -2.07
C ILE A 513 22.07 -7.48 -2.95
N ARG A 514 22.99 -7.89 -3.83
CA ARG A 514 23.68 -6.98 -4.74
C ARG A 514 22.95 -6.89 -6.07
N ASP A 515 22.61 -5.67 -6.49
CA ASP A 515 22.05 -5.37 -7.81
C ASP A 515 23.21 -5.11 -8.81
N ALA A 516 24.03 -6.14 -9.05
CA ALA A 516 25.22 -6.06 -9.90
C ALA A 516 25.18 -7.13 -11.00
N PRO A 517 25.79 -6.90 -12.18
CA PRO A 517 25.87 -7.90 -13.24
C PRO A 517 26.50 -9.18 -12.72
N ILE A 518 25.79 -10.30 -12.89
CA ILE A 518 26.31 -11.64 -12.65
C ILE A 518 27.37 -11.88 -13.72
N GLY A 519 28.65 -11.83 -13.35
CA GLY A 519 29.75 -12.11 -14.27
C GLY A 519 29.65 -13.52 -14.87
N LEU A 520 30.29 -13.75 -16.02
CA LEU A 520 30.36 -15.09 -16.64
C LEU A 520 31.01 -16.06 -15.63
N GLY A 521 30.25 -17.03 -15.12
CA GLY A 521 30.69 -17.99 -14.08
C GLY A 521 30.41 -17.58 -12.63
N SER A 522 29.63 -16.54 -12.38
CA SER A 522 29.18 -16.17 -11.03
C SER A 522 28.20 -17.20 -10.44
N LEU A 523 28.41 -17.52 -9.16
CA LEU A 523 27.55 -18.39 -8.34
C LEU A 523 26.31 -17.67 -7.76
N GLN A 524 26.14 -16.38 -8.05
CA GLN A 524 25.02 -15.59 -7.52
C GLN A 524 23.77 -15.81 -8.39
N ALA A 525 22.70 -16.29 -7.78
CA ALA A 525 21.46 -16.59 -8.49
C ALA A 525 20.59 -15.33 -8.67
N GLU A 526 20.05 -15.14 -9.88
CA GLU A 526 19.19 -14.00 -10.23
C GLU A 526 17.78 -14.22 -9.63
N PHE A 527 17.43 -13.44 -8.62
CA PHE A 527 16.08 -13.53 -8.04
C PHE A 527 15.04 -12.93 -8.99
N PRO A 528 13.87 -13.57 -9.15
CA PRO A 528 12.84 -13.10 -10.06
C PRO A 528 12.14 -11.84 -9.56
N ALA A 529 11.69 -11.00 -10.50
CA ALA A 529 10.94 -9.79 -10.19
C ALA A 529 9.54 -10.13 -9.67
N ASN A 530 9.13 -9.44 -8.61
CA ASN A 530 7.75 -9.41 -8.18
C ASN A 530 6.94 -8.44 -9.07
N THR A 531 5.90 -8.96 -9.72
CA THR A 531 5.02 -8.13 -10.58
C THR A 531 3.84 -7.50 -9.85
N ASN A 532 3.67 -7.79 -8.55
CA ASN A 532 2.51 -7.38 -7.74
C ASN A 532 1.16 -7.83 -8.33
N VAL A 533 1.18 -8.97 -9.05
CA VAL A 533 -0.01 -9.70 -9.46
C VAL A 533 -0.04 -10.99 -8.65
N LEU A 534 -1.05 -11.10 -7.77
CA LEU A 534 -1.16 -12.15 -6.77
C LEU A 534 -2.45 -12.93 -6.94
N TYR A 535 -2.42 -14.19 -6.55
CA TYR A 535 -3.61 -14.95 -6.15
C TYR A 535 -3.60 -15.07 -4.63
N VAL A 536 -4.78 -15.01 -4.01
CA VAL A 536 -4.92 -15.19 -2.56
C VAL A 536 -6.14 -16.05 -2.24
N ASP A 537 -5.99 -16.97 -1.29
CA ASP A 537 -7.11 -17.64 -0.61
C ASP A 537 -7.75 -16.65 0.39
N LEU A 538 -9.03 -16.38 0.22
CA LEU A 538 -9.72 -15.32 0.97
C LEU A 538 -9.82 -15.65 2.45
N ARG A 539 -10.00 -16.93 2.82
CA ARG A 539 -10.06 -17.35 4.21
C ARG A 539 -8.72 -17.18 4.92
N SER A 540 -7.63 -17.53 4.25
CA SER A 540 -6.28 -17.36 4.76
C SER A 540 -5.91 -15.87 4.89
N ALA A 541 -6.30 -15.05 3.92
CA ALA A 541 -6.13 -13.59 4.00
C ALA A 541 -6.96 -12.94 5.11
N GLU A 542 -8.20 -13.38 5.31
CA GLU A 542 -9.03 -12.91 6.42
C GLU A 542 -8.39 -13.23 7.76
N LYS A 543 -7.85 -14.45 7.93
CA LYS A 543 -7.13 -14.84 9.14
C LYS A 543 -5.96 -13.88 9.43
N ALA A 544 -5.12 -13.61 8.42
CA ALA A 544 -4.00 -12.66 8.57
C ALA A 544 -4.48 -11.22 8.83
N GLY A 545 -5.52 -10.76 8.12
CA GLY A 545 -6.09 -9.43 8.32
C GLY A 545 -6.78 -9.23 9.66
N SER A 546 -7.24 -10.31 10.29
CA SER A 546 -7.89 -10.31 11.61
C SER A 546 -6.93 -10.36 12.80
N SER A 547 -5.63 -10.55 12.56
CA SER A 547 -4.62 -10.60 13.62
C SER A 547 -4.62 -9.30 14.42
N GLN A 548 -4.50 -9.41 15.74
CA GLN A 548 -4.48 -8.27 16.66
C GLN A 548 -3.04 -7.75 16.93
N ASP A 549 -2.12 -8.06 16.03
CA ASP A 549 -0.71 -7.69 16.09
C ASP A 549 -0.24 -7.14 14.73
N ALA A 550 1.05 -6.85 14.61
CA ALA A 550 1.64 -6.31 13.39
C ALA A 550 1.53 -7.24 12.16
N THR A 551 1.19 -8.52 12.32
CA THR A 551 1.09 -9.47 11.19
C THR A 551 -0.04 -9.13 10.22
N CYS A 552 -1.06 -8.39 10.67
CA CYS A 552 -2.13 -7.86 9.80
C CYS A 552 -1.70 -6.65 8.95
N LEU A 553 -0.50 -6.10 9.22
CA LEU A 553 0.15 -5.01 8.49
C LEU A 553 1.46 -5.54 7.88
N PRO A 554 1.40 -6.42 6.87
CA PRO A 554 2.60 -7.08 6.37
C PRO A 554 3.62 -6.12 5.72
N GLY A 555 4.91 -6.43 5.88
CA GLY A 555 6.00 -5.70 5.24
C GLY A 555 6.10 -4.23 5.64
N ILE A 556 6.03 -3.94 6.95
CA ILE A 556 6.22 -2.58 7.46
C ILE A 556 7.63 -2.09 7.12
N VAL A 557 7.70 -0.92 6.49
CA VAL A 557 8.94 -0.25 6.12
C VAL A 557 8.83 1.26 6.32
N LEU A 558 9.97 1.90 6.57
CA LEU A 558 10.10 3.36 6.59
C LEU A 558 11.19 3.78 5.59
N ASN A 559 10.78 4.33 4.45
CA ASN A 559 11.72 4.77 3.43
C ASN A 559 12.17 6.22 3.67
N LEU A 560 13.40 6.38 4.16
CA LEU A 560 14.03 7.67 4.46
C LEU A 560 14.99 8.16 3.37
N LYS A 561 15.20 7.37 2.31
CA LYS A 561 16.18 7.67 1.23
C LYS A 561 15.74 8.85 0.34
N LYS A 562 14.54 9.40 0.53
CA LYS A 562 13.97 10.47 -0.32
C LYS A 562 13.65 11.71 0.49
N THR A 563 13.81 12.87 -0.13
CA THR A 563 13.34 14.12 0.44
C THR A 563 11.84 14.29 0.23
N ILE A 564 11.19 14.91 1.20
CA ILE A 564 9.79 15.32 1.16
C ILE A 564 9.74 16.83 0.95
N SER A 565 9.20 17.24 -0.20
CA SER A 565 8.94 18.64 -0.48
C SER A 565 7.51 19.03 -0.08
N TYR A 566 7.37 20.13 0.63
CA TYR A 566 6.08 20.72 1.01
C TYR A 566 6.20 22.23 1.17
N VAL A 567 5.07 22.93 1.19
CA VAL A 567 5.02 24.37 1.45
C VAL A 567 4.30 24.58 2.77
N ASP A 568 4.89 25.38 3.65
CA ASP A 568 4.29 25.72 4.93
C ASP A 568 3.28 26.88 4.82
N TYR A 569 2.66 27.24 5.94
CA TYR A 569 1.68 28.33 6.02
C TYR A 569 2.27 29.73 5.76
N LEU A 570 3.60 29.86 5.79
CA LEU A 570 4.31 31.09 5.44
C LEU A 570 4.61 31.17 3.93
N GLY A 571 4.26 30.13 3.16
CA GLY A 571 4.59 30.02 1.76
C GLY A 571 6.05 29.59 1.52
N ILE A 572 6.77 29.17 2.56
CA ILE A 572 8.15 28.72 2.46
C ILE A 572 8.16 27.28 1.97
N GLN A 573 8.95 27.03 0.92
CA GLN A 573 9.15 25.69 0.40
C GLN A 573 10.22 24.98 1.22
N HIS A 574 9.84 23.84 1.79
CA HIS A 574 10.72 22.94 2.53
C HIS A 574 11.07 21.73 1.68
N SER A 575 12.25 21.16 1.93
CA SER A 575 12.70 19.89 1.37
C SER A 575 13.54 19.16 2.40
N VAL A 576 12.92 18.26 3.16
CA VAL A 576 13.55 17.57 4.30
C VAL A 576 13.62 16.07 4.06
N TYR A 577 14.64 15.39 4.59
CA TYR A 577 14.63 13.93 4.61
C TYR A 577 13.55 13.44 5.56
N GLY A 578 12.75 12.50 5.09
CA GLY A 578 11.61 12.02 5.86
C GLY A 578 10.80 10.97 5.11
N GLY A 579 9.90 10.34 5.84
CA GLY A 579 9.13 9.21 5.35
C GLY A 579 7.79 9.07 6.07
N ARG A 580 7.14 7.94 5.89
CA ARG A 580 6.00 7.49 6.71
C ARG A 580 6.08 5.98 6.79
N LEU A 581 5.45 5.38 7.79
CA LEU A 581 5.30 3.93 7.79
C LEU A 581 4.48 3.51 6.57
N GLU A 582 5.02 2.57 5.82
CA GLU A 582 4.38 1.92 4.70
C GLU A 582 4.29 0.43 5.00
N CYS A 583 3.25 -0.23 4.52
CA CYS A 583 3.16 -1.68 4.49
C CYS A 583 2.91 -2.14 3.04
N THR A 584 3.28 -3.38 2.74
CA THR A 584 3.24 -3.93 1.38
C THR A 584 2.27 -5.11 1.29
N MET A 585 1.58 -5.27 0.16
CA MET A 585 0.47 -6.22 0.07
C MET A 585 0.96 -7.65 -0.10
N GLN A 586 2.08 -7.80 -0.82
CA GLN A 586 2.65 -9.08 -1.15
C GLN A 586 3.32 -9.78 0.04
N ASN A 587 3.73 -9.02 1.07
CA ASN A 587 4.32 -9.57 2.28
C ASN A 587 3.29 -10.26 3.20
N ILE A 588 2.01 -10.30 2.84
CA ILE A 588 1.06 -11.21 3.50
C ILE A 588 1.56 -12.67 3.45
N ALA A 589 2.42 -12.98 2.48
CA ALA A 589 3.12 -14.25 2.36
C ALA A 589 3.85 -14.70 3.62
N ASP A 590 4.34 -13.74 4.42
CA ASP A 590 5.05 -14.03 5.68
C ASP A 590 4.14 -14.71 6.72
N ASN A 591 2.82 -14.63 6.55
CA ASN A 591 1.83 -15.35 7.36
C ASN A 591 1.60 -16.81 6.92
N PHE A 592 2.19 -17.24 5.79
CA PHE A 592 1.88 -18.52 5.14
C PHE A 592 3.08 -19.46 5.05
N LEU A 593 4.00 -19.37 6.03
CA LEU A 593 5.15 -20.27 6.11
C LEU A 593 4.73 -21.65 6.63
N ASN A 594 5.10 -22.70 5.89
CA ASN A 594 4.92 -24.09 6.31
C ASN A 594 6.05 -24.50 7.26
N THR A 595 5.72 -25.26 8.30
CA THR A 595 6.68 -25.68 9.33
C THR A 595 6.94 -27.18 9.26
N PHE A 596 8.20 -27.59 9.41
CA PHE A 596 8.69 -28.96 9.28
C PHE A 596 9.61 -29.31 10.45
N THR A 597 9.63 -30.58 10.84
CA THR A 597 10.44 -31.08 11.96
C THR A 597 11.93 -31.14 11.67
N SER A 598 12.32 -31.18 10.40
CA SER A 598 13.70 -31.26 9.96
C SER A 598 13.93 -30.35 8.76
N ARG A 599 15.19 -29.97 8.57
CA ARG A 599 15.62 -29.21 7.40
C ARG A 599 15.34 -29.98 6.12
N CYS A 600 14.64 -29.37 5.17
CA CYS A 600 14.39 -29.95 3.85
C CYS A 600 15.49 -29.52 2.88
N ASN A 601 16.05 -30.49 2.15
CA ASN A 601 17.22 -30.26 1.31
C ASN A 601 16.88 -30.09 -0.18
N LYS A 602 15.70 -30.51 -0.67
CA LYS A 602 15.26 -30.41 -2.08
C LYS A 602 13.72 -30.41 -2.23
N ASP A 603 13.22 -29.75 -3.28
CA ASP A 603 11.86 -29.84 -3.88
C ASP A 603 10.66 -29.53 -2.96
N ILE A 604 10.89 -28.77 -1.90
CA ILE A 604 9.85 -28.42 -0.92
C ILE A 604 8.74 -27.53 -1.51
N GLU A 605 9.03 -26.76 -2.56
CA GLU A 605 8.12 -25.77 -3.15
C GLU A 605 6.76 -26.35 -3.58
N SER A 606 6.72 -27.64 -3.95
CA SER A 606 5.48 -28.33 -4.31
C SER A 606 4.52 -28.53 -3.13
N GLU A 607 5.07 -28.64 -1.91
CA GLU A 607 4.34 -28.87 -0.66
C GLU A 607 3.92 -27.55 0.03
N LEU A 608 4.52 -26.42 -0.35
CA LEU A 608 4.27 -25.13 0.27
C LEU A 608 2.87 -24.58 -0.04
N ASP A 609 2.29 -23.86 0.91
CA ASP A 609 1.05 -23.11 0.74
C ASP A 609 1.21 -21.92 -0.22
N THR A 610 2.43 -21.42 -0.36
CA THR A 610 2.81 -20.34 -1.27
C THR A 610 3.41 -20.89 -2.55
N PHE A 611 3.06 -20.35 -3.71
CA PHE A 611 3.62 -20.78 -5.00
C PHE A 611 3.95 -19.60 -5.92
N ILE A 612 4.71 -19.88 -6.98
CA ILE A 612 5.13 -18.90 -7.97
C ILE A 612 4.94 -19.45 -9.39
N VAL A 613 4.53 -18.58 -10.29
CA VAL A 613 4.49 -18.85 -11.73
C VAL A 613 5.37 -17.86 -12.46
N PHE A 614 6.07 -18.35 -13.49
CA PHE A 614 6.94 -17.55 -14.34
C PHE A 614 6.33 -17.39 -15.73
N ASN A 615 6.44 -16.19 -16.28
CA ASN A 615 6.17 -15.94 -17.69
C ASN A 615 7.12 -14.87 -18.25
N GLU A 616 7.28 -14.85 -19.57
CA GLU A 616 8.00 -13.80 -20.28
C GLU A 616 7.20 -12.49 -20.22
N ARG A 617 7.75 -11.50 -19.52
CA ARG A 617 7.21 -10.13 -19.49
C ARG A 617 8.19 -9.22 -20.19
N LYS A 618 7.99 -8.96 -21.49
CA LYS A 618 8.88 -8.04 -22.24
C LYS A 618 8.67 -6.58 -21.86
N ARG A 619 7.56 -6.22 -21.23
CA ARG A 619 7.25 -4.87 -20.77
C ARG A 619 6.41 -4.96 -19.49
N VAL A 620 6.78 -4.21 -18.46
CA VAL A 620 5.90 -3.91 -17.33
C VAL A 620 5.70 -2.42 -17.28
N THR A 621 4.45 -2.02 -17.11
CA THR A 621 4.09 -0.62 -16.92
C THR A 621 4.27 -0.16 -15.47
N SER A 622 5.23 -0.74 -14.73
CA SER A 622 5.72 -0.16 -13.47
C SER A 622 6.16 1.31 -13.66
N SER A 623 6.40 1.69 -14.92
CA SER A 623 6.78 2.99 -15.45
C SER A 623 5.68 4.00 -15.71
N ALA A 624 4.47 3.82 -15.18
CA ALA A 624 3.57 4.95 -14.93
C ALA A 624 4.12 5.91 -13.83
N LYS A 625 5.45 6.04 -13.72
CA LYS A 625 6.21 6.84 -12.77
C LYS A 625 6.86 8.07 -13.43
N ARG A 626 6.72 8.25 -14.76
CA ARG A 626 7.30 9.39 -15.50
C ARG A 626 6.22 10.36 -15.95
N LYS A 627 6.46 11.65 -15.74
CA LYS A 627 5.53 12.74 -16.09
C LYS A 627 5.26 12.71 -17.59
N ARG A 628 3.98 12.65 -17.97
CA ARG A 628 3.53 12.69 -19.36
C ARG A 628 3.68 14.12 -19.89
N LYS A 629 4.13 14.28 -21.13
CA LYS A 629 4.01 15.58 -21.81
C LYS A 629 2.54 15.79 -22.18
N PRO A 630 1.96 16.99 -22.03
CA PRO A 630 0.52 17.23 -22.24
C PRO A 630 -0.06 16.70 -23.58
N THR A 631 0.78 16.59 -24.62
CA THR A 631 0.41 16.16 -25.97
C THR A 631 0.65 14.67 -26.27
N ASP A 632 1.36 13.93 -25.42
CA ASP A 632 1.72 12.53 -25.71
C ASP A 632 0.50 11.62 -25.67
N LYS A 633 0.22 10.82 -26.69
CA LYS A 633 -0.87 9.82 -26.65
C LYS A 633 -0.43 8.44 -26.13
N SER A 634 0.87 8.24 -25.91
CA SER A 634 1.46 6.99 -25.42
C SER A 634 1.78 7.07 -23.93
N LEU A 635 1.65 5.93 -23.24
CA LEU A 635 2.18 5.76 -21.89
C LEU A 635 3.63 5.28 -21.98
N HIS A 636 4.50 5.83 -21.14
CA HIS A 636 5.86 5.32 -21.01
C HIS A 636 5.81 3.90 -20.46
N GLN A 637 6.33 2.93 -21.22
CA GLN A 637 6.52 1.53 -20.82
C GLN A 637 8.01 1.33 -20.53
N ALA A 638 8.37 0.80 -19.36
CA ALA A 638 9.72 0.35 -19.06
C ALA A 638 9.81 -1.16 -19.34
N TYR A 639 11.00 -1.57 -19.71
CA TYR A 639 11.35 -2.98 -19.80
C TYR A 639 11.69 -3.42 -18.36
N PRO A 640 11.02 -4.45 -17.80
CA PRO A 640 11.37 -5.01 -16.48
C PRO A 640 12.79 -5.44 -16.49
#